data_AF-A0A0L0CMC0-F1
#
_entry.id   AF-A0A0L0CMC0-F1
#
_cell.length_a   1.000
_cell.length_b   1.000
_cell.length_c   1.000
_cell.angle_alpha   90.00
_cell.angle_beta   90.00
_cell.angle_gamma   90.00
#
_symmetry.space_group_name_H-M   'P 1'
#
loop_
_entity.id
_entity.type
_entity.pdbx_description
1 polymer ?
#
loop_
_entity_poly.entity_id
_entity_poly.type
_entity_poly.pdbx_seq_one_letter_code
_entity_poly.pdbx_strand_id
1 'polypeptide(L)'
;MSLQLNEILYQSVIKITYFYSLVLGMLPGSYDWKTHQFSIKKSYLFYSGFIQLSFLSIIPLTSSFMHEKNNYMNNKPILQWSYMVGKCAMVTTVVVISLKIWQRRQGFIELCEIYERFVKRYENIFLHFRQHIIGEDFGKQEKRLKRFVIYKFISLHVHTLAVSSMYFQMQKNPDLEFVIMITVNMLQGFYLLTANMQFMLVLCHITLHFSFINYSLEALQQQRLPLNDLLKFYLVLYEMHLKCLKMSRLFFNASNTVTFFMLLKIFTSNIILLYHAVLTIMSSIPSTTISNFVGLICVVNFYWDSLLVTAAIDLVLVSAHRAMEILQGTWIIWKPEEDVDIFKKLTQLLFYKMSLQLRDITHKFIIKITYYYSLILGISPGIYDYSKNTFKLTKLYLLYSVIIQVIFLGITPLTSPYVEQENNFMENKPILQWTYLVGKVARILTIVVISGKIWMARQNLIQIYELYRTFLLKYQQFIKHFSCYITYDLEKEDKRMQQLLLYKFLTLHLNSLVIQGMFIQMQEKPGRAYFIMVSLNLLQTFYLLVANLQFIVILCEIHLRFYFINKSLEAIQSKRFPYYLNLQYYLHFYNMYGECYTLSKLCFKVCNDVTFFMLIKIFTTNIVILYHAALVLMSQIRSDNFVSLFGTLCIVNFYWDSFLNTVAIDKVLTSSSRTAEVLRETWITKDEVGDLQIYKKLTQVLNQFSDYLACNKLKFCIFGLVNFDKASSFSYFVAALLHLIILVQFD
;
A
#
# COMPACT_ATOMS: atom_id res chain seq x y z
N MET A 1 10.80 13.87 46.94
CA MET A 1 11.86 14.31 46.01
C MET A 1 11.87 13.55 44.66
N SER A 2 11.97 12.21 44.63
CA SER A 2 12.00 11.42 43.37
C SER A 2 10.71 11.46 42.52
N LEU A 3 9.56 11.71 43.14
CA LEU A 3 8.26 11.84 42.45
C LEU A 3 8.11 13.19 41.73
N GLN A 4 8.49 14.29 42.38
CA GLN A 4 8.49 15.63 41.77
C GLN A 4 9.50 15.70 40.62
N LEU A 5 10.68 15.08 40.77
CA LEU A 5 11.69 15.05 39.71
C LEU A 5 11.20 14.33 38.44
N ASN A 6 10.51 13.19 38.58
CA ASN A 6 9.94 12.47 37.43
C ASN A 6 8.85 13.27 36.70
N GLU A 7 8.01 14.00 37.44
CA GLU A 7 6.97 14.82 36.83
C GLU A 7 7.58 16.01 36.07
N ILE A 8 8.58 16.67 36.67
CA ILE A 8 9.32 17.77 36.03
C ILE A 8 10.03 17.28 34.76
N LEU A 9 10.67 16.10 34.81
CA LEU A 9 11.33 15.49 33.66
C LEU A 9 10.33 15.14 32.55
N TYR A 10 9.20 14.51 32.89
CA TYR A 10 8.16 14.17 31.92
C TYR A 10 7.59 15.42 31.21
N GLN A 11 7.27 16.47 31.98
CA GLN A 11 6.79 17.74 31.43
C GLN A 11 7.85 18.43 30.55
N SER A 12 9.12 18.34 30.94
CA SER A 12 10.23 18.86 30.13
C SER A 12 10.38 18.10 28.82
N VAL A 13 10.29 16.77 28.84
CA VAL A 13 10.34 15.91 27.64
C VAL A 13 9.21 16.26 26.67
N ILE A 14 7.99 16.47 27.17
CA ILE A 14 6.86 16.88 26.33
C ILE A 14 7.12 18.24 25.69
N LYS A 15 7.54 19.24 26.46
CA LYS A 15 7.80 20.60 25.95
C LYS A 15 8.93 20.62 24.92
N ILE A 16 10.01 19.87 25.15
CA ILE A 16 11.13 19.76 24.21
C ILE A 16 10.70 19.04 22.93
N THR A 17 9.99 17.92 23.05
CA THR A 17 9.46 17.18 21.89
C THR A 17 8.51 18.06 21.08
N TYR A 18 7.64 18.80 21.75
CA TYR A 18 6.72 19.75 21.14
C TYR A 18 7.48 20.86 20.38
N PHE A 19 8.48 21.46 21.00
CA PHE A 19 9.31 22.50 20.38
C PHE A 19 10.04 21.98 19.14
N TYR A 20 10.70 20.82 19.22
CA TYR A 20 11.34 20.19 18.06
C TYR A 20 10.35 19.90 16.93
N SER A 21 9.15 19.43 17.28
CA SER A 21 8.10 19.15 16.31
C SER A 21 7.61 20.41 15.60
N LEU A 22 7.62 21.54 16.32
CA LEU A 22 7.21 22.83 15.79
C LEU A 22 8.29 23.40 14.86
N VAL A 23 9.56 23.33 15.27
CA VAL A 23 10.72 23.75 14.47
C VAL A 23 10.83 22.92 13.18
N LEU A 24 10.65 21.60 13.27
CA LEU A 24 10.71 20.66 12.14
C LEU A 24 9.44 20.64 11.27
N GLY A 25 8.47 21.51 11.55
CA GLY A 25 7.23 21.64 10.78
C GLY A 25 6.33 20.40 10.81
N MET A 26 6.43 19.55 11.84
CA MET A 26 5.66 18.31 11.97
C MET A 26 4.26 18.56 12.55
N LEU A 27 4.10 19.60 13.37
CA LEU A 27 2.81 19.97 13.95
C LEU A 27 1.98 20.88 13.04
N PRO A 28 0.64 20.86 13.13
CA PRO A 28 -0.24 21.73 12.35
C PRO A 28 -0.35 23.17 12.86
N GLY A 29 0.09 23.46 14.09
CA GLY A 29 -0.11 24.75 14.75
C GLY A 29 0.62 24.88 16.08
N SER A 30 0.52 26.07 16.69
CA SER A 30 1.14 26.42 17.97
C SER A 30 0.16 26.21 19.14
N TYR A 31 0.62 25.57 20.20
CA TYR A 31 -0.09 25.30 21.43
C TYR A 31 0.38 26.29 22.49
N ASP A 32 -0.56 27.04 23.03
CA ASP A 32 -0.29 27.95 24.13
C ASP A 32 -0.45 27.21 25.46
N TRP A 33 0.68 26.99 26.14
CA TRP A 33 0.77 26.30 27.42
C TRP A 33 0.10 27.06 28.58
N LYS A 34 -0.16 28.37 28.44
CA LYS A 34 -0.83 29.18 29.47
C LYS A 34 -2.34 29.15 29.33
N THR A 35 -2.85 29.16 28.10
CA THR A 35 -4.29 29.19 27.82
C THR A 35 -4.87 27.82 27.48
N HIS A 36 -4.02 26.79 27.33
CA HIS A 36 -4.40 25.45 26.87
C HIS A 36 -5.20 25.47 25.56
N GLN A 37 -4.85 26.36 24.64
CA GLN A 37 -5.50 26.50 23.33
C GLN A 37 -4.53 26.18 22.18
N PHE A 38 -5.03 25.42 21.20
CA PHE A 38 -4.32 25.14 19.97
C PHE A 38 -4.70 26.19 18.91
N SER A 39 -3.71 26.93 18.40
CA SER A 39 -3.90 27.99 17.41
C SER A 39 -3.19 27.66 16.10
N ILE A 40 -3.93 27.77 14.98
CA ILE A 40 -3.40 27.52 13.64
C ILE A 40 -3.24 28.86 12.92
N LYS A 41 -2.00 29.36 12.84
CA LYS A 41 -1.69 30.53 12.02
C LYS A 41 -1.39 30.11 10.59
N LYS A 42 -2.03 30.77 9.61
CA LYS A 42 -1.78 30.53 8.16
C LYS A 42 -0.29 30.66 7.79
N SER A 43 0.45 31.57 8.43
CA SER A 43 1.90 31.74 8.22
C SER A 43 2.70 30.50 8.63
N TYR A 44 2.30 29.81 9.70
CA TYR A 44 2.97 28.59 10.17
C TYR A 44 2.69 27.38 9.26
N LEU A 45 1.52 27.34 8.62
CA LEU A 45 1.20 26.36 7.58
C LEU A 45 2.16 26.47 6.38
N PHE A 46 2.47 27.69 5.93
CA PHE A 46 3.47 27.92 4.87
C PHE A 46 4.89 27.53 5.32
N TYR A 47 5.32 27.98 6.50
CA TYR A 47 6.62 27.63 7.08
C TYR A 47 6.84 26.10 7.15
N SER A 48 5.87 25.40 7.71
CA SER A 48 5.98 23.94 7.86
C SER A 48 5.92 23.21 6.52
N GLY A 49 5.13 23.67 5.55
CA GLY A 49 5.13 23.11 4.20
C GLY A 49 6.47 23.30 3.49
N PHE A 50 7.06 24.48 3.64
CA PHE A 50 8.39 24.79 3.13
C PHE A 50 9.45 23.87 3.75
N ILE A 51 9.45 23.67 5.07
CA ILE A 51 10.39 22.76 5.73
C ILE A 51 10.24 21.31 5.26
N GLN A 52 9.01 20.80 5.12
CA GLN A 52 8.80 19.44 4.60
C GLN A 52 9.29 19.31 3.15
N LEU A 53 9.11 20.33 2.29
CA LEU A 53 9.63 20.36 0.92
C LEU A 53 11.17 20.47 0.87
N SER A 54 11.77 21.22 1.79
CA SER A 54 13.22 21.30 1.94
C SER A 54 13.82 19.97 2.36
N PHE A 55 13.18 19.23 3.26
CA PHE A 55 13.58 17.85 3.56
C PHE A 55 13.43 16.92 2.35
N LEU A 56 12.36 17.06 1.55
CA LEU A 56 12.16 16.25 0.33
C LEU A 56 13.26 16.47 -0.74
N SER A 57 13.84 17.67 -0.81
CA SER A 57 14.83 18.04 -1.83
C SER A 57 16.28 17.85 -1.37
N ILE A 58 16.61 18.18 -0.12
CA ILE A 58 17.99 18.15 0.39
C ILE A 58 18.44 16.71 0.76
N ILE A 59 17.51 15.85 1.18
CA ILE A 59 17.83 14.50 1.67
C ILE A 59 18.35 13.57 0.56
N PRO A 60 17.70 13.46 -0.62
CA PRO A 60 18.24 12.65 -1.72
C PRO A 60 19.59 13.18 -2.20
N LEU A 61 19.74 14.50 -2.31
CA LEU A 61 20.99 15.15 -2.71
C LEU A 61 22.15 14.76 -1.77
N THR A 62 22.00 14.98 -0.46
CA THR A 62 23.08 14.69 0.50
C THR A 62 23.41 13.20 0.60
N SER A 63 22.43 12.31 0.37
CA SER A 63 22.68 10.86 0.32
C SER A 63 23.51 10.43 -0.90
N SER A 64 23.33 11.11 -2.05
CA SER A 64 24.13 10.85 -3.26
C SER A 64 25.57 11.33 -3.12
N PHE A 65 25.78 12.50 -2.50
CA PHE A 65 27.13 13.04 -2.22
C PHE A 65 27.92 12.18 -1.22
N MET A 66 27.26 11.64 -0.19
CA MET A 66 27.85 10.71 0.77
C MET A 66 28.46 9.46 0.10
N HIS A 67 27.76 8.91 -0.88
CA HIS A 67 28.22 7.70 -1.59
C HIS A 67 29.49 8.00 -2.39
N GLU A 68 29.60 9.19 -2.95
CA GLU A 68 30.66 9.52 -3.89
C GLU A 68 32.00 9.84 -3.23
N LYS A 69 31.99 10.46 -2.04
CA LYS A 69 33.23 10.82 -1.33
C LYS A 69 33.80 9.69 -0.45
N ASN A 70 33.03 8.64 -0.17
CA ASN A 70 33.43 7.63 0.80
C ASN A 70 34.31 6.52 0.17
N ASN A 71 35.56 6.88 -0.18
CA ASN A 71 36.55 5.98 -0.78
C ASN A 71 36.80 4.68 0.01
N TYR A 72 36.51 4.69 1.33
CA TYR A 72 36.65 3.52 2.21
C TYR A 72 35.69 2.36 1.86
N MET A 73 34.57 2.66 1.19
CA MET A 73 33.54 1.68 0.82
C MET A 73 33.80 1.01 -0.53
N ASN A 74 34.67 1.58 -1.37
CA ASN A 74 34.81 1.21 -2.79
C ASN A 74 35.24 -0.23 -3.05
N ASN A 75 35.84 -0.91 -2.07
CA ASN A 75 36.30 -2.30 -2.21
C ASN A 75 35.49 -3.31 -1.37
N LYS A 76 34.35 -2.91 -0.78
CA LYS A 76 33.51 -3.78 0.07
C LYS A 76 32.05 -3.72 -0.39
N PRO A 77 31.65 -4.54 -1.40
CA PRO A 77 30.34 -4.41 -2.07
C PRO A 77 29.14 -4.65 -1.14
N ILE A 78 29.28 -5.53 -0.15
CA ILE A 78 28.21 -5.80 0.83
C ILE A 78 28.07 -4.61 1.82
N LEU A 79 29.16 -3.89 2.10
CA LEU A 79 29.15 -2.68 2.93
C LEU A 79 28.49 -1.51 2.16
N GLN A 80 28.78 -1.37 0.87
CA GLN A 80 28.11 -0.42 -0.01
C GLN A 80 26.61 -0.70 -0.12
N TRP A 81 26.22 -1.96 -0.28
CA TRP A 81 24.82 -2.35 -0.43
C TRP A 81 24.03 -2.17 0.87
N SER A 82 24.57 -2.61 2.01
CA SER A 82 23.96 -2.38 3.32
C SER A 82 23.81 -0.88 3.61
N TYR A 83 24.83 -0.07 3.29
CA TYR A 83 24.74 1.38 3.39
C TYR A 83 23.68 2.00 2.45
N MET A 84 23.64 1.59 1.18
CA MET A 84 22.63 2.06 0.21
C MET A 84 21.21 1.67 0.63
N VAL A 85 20.98 0.42 1.05
CA VAL A 85 19.66 -0.05 1.48
C VAL A 85 19.22 0.72 2.73
N GLY A 86 20.12 0.97 3.68
CA GLY A 86 19.82 1.76 4.87
C GLY A 86 19.50 3.21 4.57
N LYS A 87 20.27 3.83 3.68
CA LYS A 87 20.03 5.20 3.24
C LYS A 87 18.75 5.29 2.42
N CYS A 88 18.49 4.39 1.48
CA CYS A 88 17.24 4.35 0.72
C CYS A 88 16.04 4.15 1.63
N ALA A 89 16.11 3.23 2.59
CA ALA A 89 15.06 3.02 3.58
C ALA A 89 14.86 4.27 4.46
N MET A 90 15.93 4.91 4.89
CA MET A 90 15.88 6.15 5.68
C MET A 90 15.28 7.32 4.89
N VAL A 91 15.76 7.56 3.66
CA VAL A 91 15.27 8.59 2.75
C VAL A 91 13.79 8.35 2.45
N THR A 92 13.42 7.12 2.09
CA THR A 92 12.02 6.74 1.82
C THR A 92 11.15 6.94 3.05
N THR A 93 11.64 6.57 4.23
CA THR A 93 10.93 6.76 5.50
C THR A 93 10.71 8.23 5.80
N VAL A 94 11.74 9.08 5.66
CA VAL A 94 11.58 10.53 5.91
C VAL A 94 10.66 11.16 4.86
N VAL A 95 10.85 10.86 3.57
CA VAL A 95 10.01 11.35 2.47
C VAL A 95 8.54 10.97 2.68
N VAL A 96 8.26 9.72 3.01
CA VAL A 96 6.89 9.24 3.23
C VAL A 96 6.31 9.82 4.51
N ILE A 97 7.08 9.94 5.60
CA ILE A 97 6.64 10.59 6.83
C ILE A 97 6.29 12.06 6.56
N SER A 98 7.18 12.82 5.90
CA SER A 98 6.95 14.22 5.51
C SER A 98 5.70 14.40 4.67
N LEU A 99 5.53 13.59 3.62
CA LEU A 99 4.36 13.64 2.73
C LEU A 99 3.07 13.22 3.44
N LYS A 100 3.12 12.24 4.34
CA LYS A 100 1.93 11.75 5.07
C LYS A 100 1.52 12.66 6.20
N ILE A 101 2.47 13.22 6.96
CA ILE A 101 2.19 14.26 7.95
C ILE A 101 1.51 15.44 7.27
N TRP A 102 2.00 15.83 6.08
CA TRP A 102 1.37 16.89 5.28
C TRP A 102 -0.03 16.50 4.78
N GLN A 103 -0.17 15.33 4.15
CA GLN A 103 -1.43 14.86 3.55
C GLN A 103 -2.53 14.59 4.58
N ARG A 104 -2.17 14.12 5.78
CA ARG A 104 -3.12 13.76 6.85
C ARG A 104 -3.21 14.80 7.96
N ARG A 105 -2.70 16.00 7.71
CA ARG A 105 -2.65 17.08 8.68
C ARG A 105 -4.01 17.45 9.25
N GLN A 106 -5.07 17.46 8.42
CA GLN A 106 -6.46 17.65 8.89
C GLN A 106 -6.92 16.53 9.83
N GLY A 107 -6.58 15.27 9.56
CA GLY A 107 -6.91 14.16 10.46
C GLY A 107 -6.17 14.23 11.80
N PHE A 108 -4.94 14.76 11.82
CA PHE A 108 -4.22 15.05 13.07
C PHE A 108 -4.82 16.22 13.83
N ILE A 109 -5.28 17.26 13.15
CA ILE A 109 -6.02 18.39 13.77
C ILE A 109 -7.31 17.87 14.41
N GLU A 110 -8.10 17.08 13.67
CA GLU A 110 -9.31 16.45 14.19
C GLU A 110 -9.02 15.54 15.39
N LEU A 111 -7.93 14.77 15.35
CA LEU A 111 -7.49 13.94 16.48
C LEU A 111 -7.17 14.80 17.72
N CYS A 112 -6.43 15.89 17.56
CA CYS A 112 -6.09 16.81 18.64
C CYS A 112 -7.32 17.50 19.21
N GLU A 113 -8.27 17.95 18.38
CA GLU A 113 -9.51 18.57 18.82
C GLU A 113 -10.47 17.59 19.52
N ILE A 114 -10.52 16.34 19.05
CA ILE A 114 -11.30 15.27 19.70
C ILE A 114 -10.67 14.93 21.05
N TYR A 115 -9.34 14.85 21.10
CA TYR A 115 -8.60 14.60 22.33
C TYR A 115 -8.79 15.71 23.36
N GLU A 116 -8.67 16.98 22.96
CA GLU A 116 -8.85 18.12 23.86
C GLU A 116 -10.29 18.18 24.41
N ARG A 117 -11.29 17.96 23.56
CA ARG A 117 -12.70 17.87 23.97
C ARG A 117 -12.94 16.67 24.90
N PHE A 118 -12.27 15.55 24.65
CA PHE A 118 -12.36 14.36 25.48
C PHE A 118 -11.76 14.61 26.87
N VAL A 119 -10.53 15.15 26.95
CA VAL A 119 -9.87 15.48 28.21
C VAL A 119 -10.71 16.48 29.01
N LYS A 120 -11.07 17.63 28.44
CA LYS A 120 -11.86 18.66 29.13
C LYS A 120 -13.22 18.18 29.63
N ARG A 121 -13.93 17.36 28.84
CA ARG A 121 -15.27 16.85 29.21
C ARG A 121 -15.22 15.88 30.38
N TYR A 122 -14.12 15.17 30.54
CA TYR A 122 -14.02 14.08 31.51
C TYR A 122 -13.01 14.35 32.63
N GLU A 123 -12.28 15.46 32.61
CA GLU A 123 -11.29 15.84 33.62
C GLU A 123 -11.87 15.86 35.04
N ASN A 124 -13.07 16.42 35.22
CA ASN A 124 -13.76 16.45 36.51
C ASN A 124 -14.16 15.04 37.00
N ILE A 125 -14.53 14.15 36.07
CA ILE A 125 -14.86 12.75 36.39
C ILE A 125 -13.58 11.97 36.72
N PHE A 126 -12.51 12.21 35.97
CA PHE A 126 -11.18 11.67 36.23
C PHE A 126 -10.66 12.05 37.62
N LEU A 127 -10.78 13.32 38.01
CA LEU A 127 -10.37 13.81 39.33
C LEU A 127 -11.19 13.17 40.45
N HIS A 128 -12.51 13.06 40.28
CA HIS A 128 -13.41 12.44 41.26
C HIS A 128 -13.09 10.95 41.49
N PHE A 129 -12.97 10.16 40.40
CA PHE A 129 -12.63 8.74 40.50
C PHE A 129 -11.20 8.49 41.00
N ARG A 130 -10.25 9.36 40.64
CA ARG A 130 -8.85 9.28 41.09
C ARG A 130 -8.70 9.52 42.59
N GLN A 131 -9.50 10.42 43.17
CA GLN A 131 -9.42 10.76 44.59
C GLN A 131 -10.19 9.76 45.48
N HIS A 132 -11.24 9.12 44.96
CA HIS A 132 -12.16 8.33 45.78
C HIS A 132 -12.19 6.81 45.51
N ILE A 133 -11.74 6.33 44.34
CA ILE A 133 -12.10 4.97 43.87
C ILE A 133 -10.89 4.15 43.36
N ILE A 134 -9.96 4.77 42.62
CA ILE A 134 -9.01 4.01 41.76
C ILE A 134 -7.70 3.56 42.45
N GLY A 135 -7.45 3.97 43.70
CA GLY A 135 -6.35 3.45 44.53
C GLY A 135 -4.92 3.67 43.99
N GLU A 136 -3.92 3.13 44.70
CA GLU A 136 -2.49 3.31 44.39
C GLU A 136 -2.05 2.67 43.05
N ASP A 137 -2.80 1.70 42.54
CA ASP A 137 -2.34 0.83 41.44
C ASP A 137 -2.40 1.49 40.06
N PHE A 138 -3.42 2.30 39.78
CA PHE A 138 -3.41 3.19 38.61
C PHE A 138 -2.26 4.19 38.69
N GLY A 139 -2.00 4.73 39.88
CA GLY A 139 -0.86 5.61 40.14
C GLY A 139 0.49 4.95 39.86
N LYS A 140 0.63 3.64 40.11
CA LYS A 140 1.83 2.86 39.73
C LYS A 140 1.94 2.70 38.21
N GLN A 141 0.84 2.45 37.50
CA GLN A 141 0.86 2.32 36.04
C GLN A 141 1.15 3.64 35.32
N GLU A 142 0.54 4.76 35.75
CA GLU A 142 0.86 6.10 35.26
C GLU A 142 2.34 6.42 35.45
N LYS A 143 2.92 6.12 36.63
CA LYS A 143 4.35 6.29 36.89
C LYS A 143 5.22 5.44 35.96
N ARG A 144 4.82 4.19 35.68
CA ARG A 144 5.53 3.30 34.73
C ARG A 144 5.52 3.88 33.31
N LEU A 145 4.36 4.34 32.83
CA LEU A 145 4.23 4.96 31.51
C LEU A 145 5.02 6.28 31.37
N LYS A 146 5.00 7.13 32.40
CA LYS A 146 5.81 8.37 32.39
C LYS A 146 7.31 8.08 32.35
N ARG A 147 7.78 7.11 33.16
CA ARG A 147 9.18 6.66 33.11
C ARG A 147 9.53 6.08 31.74
N PHE A 148 8.63 5.31 31.14
CA PHE A 148 8.81 4.73 29.82
C PHE A 148 9.06 5.78 28.73
N VAL A 149 8.29 6.88 28.73
CA VAL A 149 8.49 8.02 27.83
C VAL A 149 9.85 8.70 28.08
N ILE A 150 10.24 8.89 29.34
CA ILE A 150 11.53 9.49 29.70
C ILE A 150 12.69 8.61 29.22
N TYR A 151 12.64 7.29 29.47
CA TYR A 151 13.66 6.35 29.02
C TYR A 151 13.78 6.33 27.50
N LYS A 152 12.64 6.35 26.80
CA LYS A 152 12.62 6.43 25.33
C LYS A 152 13.28 7.71 24.83
N PHE A 153 12.96 8.86 25.43
CA PHE A 153 13.57 10.15 25.08
C PHE A 153 15.09 10.15 25.27
N ILE A 154 15.57 9.64 26.41
CA ILE A 154 17.00 9.56 26.72
C ILE A 154 17.72 8.61 25.76
N SER A 155 17.18 7.41 25.56
CA SER A 155 17.78 6.41 24.66
C SER A 155 17.94 6.95 23.23
N LEU A 156 16.92 7.64 22.72
CA LEU A 156 16.95 8.23 21.38
C LEU A 156 17.97 9.38 21.24
N HIS A 157 18.14 10.24 22.26
CA HIS A 157 19.15 11.30 22.24
C HIS A 157 20.57 10.73 22.34
N VAL A 158 20.79 9.73 23.20
CA VAL A 158 22.06 9.01 23.30
C VAL A 158 22.42 8.33 21.99
N HIS A 159 21.45 7.69 21.32
CA HIS A 159 21.66 7.08 20.00
C HIS A 159 22.03 8.11 18.93
N THR A 160 21.34 9.25 18.87
CA THR A 160 21.62 10.29 17.87
C THR A 160 23.01 10.91 18.09
N LEU A 161 23.39 11.16 19.34
CA LEU A 161 24.73 11.65 19.70
C LEU A 161 25.82 10.62 19.38
N ALA A 162 25.61 9.34 19.72
CA ALA A 162 26.55 8.26 19.44
C ALA A 162 26.78 8.06 17.94
N VAL A 163 25.71 8.09 17.14
CA VAL A 163 25.82 8.01 15.67
C VAL A 163 26.58 9.21 15.12
N SER A 164 26.29 10.43 15.62
CA SER A 164 26.99 11.63 15.17
C SER A 164 28.48 11.64 15.52
N SER A 165 28.87 11.15 16.70
CA SER A 165 30.27 11.06 17.11
C SER A 165 31.03 9.99 16.32
N MET A 166 30.40 8.88 15.94
CA MET A 166 30.99 7.91 15.02
C MET A 166 31.30 8.52 13.66
N TYR A 167 30.39 9.31 13.09
CA TYR A 167 30.65 9.99 11.80
C TYR A 167 31.78 11.02 11.90
N PHE A 168 31.90 11.74 13.01
CA PHE A 168 33.02 12.66 13.25
C PHE A 168 34.36 11.93 13.45
N GLN A 169 34.38 10.80 14.13
CA GLN A 169 35.60 10.02 14.39
C GLN A 169 36.11 9.26 13.16
N MET A 170 35.24 8.96 12.19
CA MET A 170 35.61 8.24 10.97
C MET A 170 36.42 9.06 9.96
N GLN A 171 36.61 10.37 10.17
CA GLN A 171 37.37 11.22 9.26
C GLN A 171 38.48 11.99 9.97
N LYS A 172 39.72 11.88 9.46
CA LYS A 172 40.90 12.54 10.02
C LYS A 172 40.96 14.06 9.75
N ASN A 173 40.29 14.56 8.71
CA ASN A 173 40.22 15.99 8.34
C ASN A 173 38.85 16.30 7.68
N PRO A 174 37.86 16.84 8.40
CA PRO A 174 36.56 17.16 7.81
C PRO A 174 36.60 18.47 7.01
N ASP A 175 36.28 18.40 5.73
CA ASP A 175 36.02 19.53 4.85
C ASP A 175 34.63 20.13 5.11
N LEU A 176 34.42 21.41 4.76
CA LEU A 176 33.18 22.15 5.04
C LEU A 176 31.92 21.42 4.50
N GLU A 177 32.04 20.79 3.33
CA GLU A 177 30.98 19.98 2.74
C GLU A 177 30.63 18.75 3.59
N PHE A 178 31.62 18.12 4.22
CA PHE A 178 31.41 17.00 5.13
C PHE A 178 30.73 17.42 6.42
N VAL A 179 31.09 18.60 6.96
CA VAL A 179 30.42 19.18 8.13
C VAL A 179 28.94 19.44 7.82
N ILE A 180 28.65 20.11 6.70
CA ILE A 180 27.27 20.36 6.24
C ILE A 180 26.49 19.05 6.10
N MET A 181 27.12 18.02 5.57
CA MET A 181 26.53 16.70 5.35
C MET A 181 26.25 15.92 6.65
N ILE A 182 27.14 15.98 7.65
CA ILE A 182 26.86 15.45 8.99
C ILE A 182 25.71 16.22 9.63
N THR A 183 25.70 17.55 9.54
CA THR A 183 24.62 18.39 10.08
C THR A 183 23.28 18.01 9.47
N VAL A 184 23.20 17.76 8.16
CA VAL A 184 21.97 17.30 7.49
C VAL A 184 21.54 15.91 7.96
N ASN A 185 22.47 14.95 8.10
CA ASN A 185 22.15 13.61 8.64
C ASN A 185 21.70 13.68 10.11
N MET A 186 22.30 14.56 10.93
CA MET A 186 21.84 14.81 12.29
C MET A 186 20.43 15.40 12.28
N LEU A 187 20.14 16.38 11.42
CA LEU A 187 18.82 16.96 11.28
C LEU A 187 17.76 15.91 10.91
N GLN A 188 18.11 14.95 10.03
CA GLN A 188 17.25 13.81 9.69
C GLN A 188 17.05 12.86 10.88
N GLY A 189 18.10 12.62 11.65
CA GLY A 189 18.03 11.86 12.91
C GLY A 189 17.08 12.49 13.90
N PHE A 190 17.23 13.80 14.15
CA PHE A 190 16.33 14.60 14.98
C PHE A 190 14.89 14.62 14.45
N TYR A 191 14.70 14.66 13.13
CA TYR A 191 13.38 14.60 12.50
C TYR A 191 12.65 13.30 12.81
N LEU A 192 13.31 12.16 12.60
CA LEU A 192 12.74 10.85 12.91
C LEU A 192 12.54 10.67 14.43
N LEU A 193 13.48 11.16 15.23
CA LEU A 193 13.44 11.10 16.69
C LEU A 193 12.21 11.81 17.24
N THR A 194 11.94 12.99 16.70
CA THR A 194 10.77 13.79 17.05
C THR A 194 9.48 13.10 16.64
N ALA A 195 9.43 12.51 15.43
CA ALA A 195 8.28 11.73 14.96
C ALA A 195 7.98 10.52 15.88
N ASN A 196 9.02 9.77 16.25
CA ASN A 196 8.92 8.61 17.12
C ASN A 196 8.44 9.01 18.53
N MET A 197 8.97 10.09 19.09
CA MET A 197 8.55 10.57 20.41
C MET A 197 7.10 11.03 20.42
N GLN A 198 6.63 11.71 19.38
CA GLN A 198 5.21 12.06 19.24
C GLN A 198 4.32 10.82 19.18
N PHE A 199 4.71 9.83 18.38
CA PHE A 199 3.97 8.57 18.25
C PHE A 199 3.85 7.85 19.60
N MET A 200 4.96 7.79 20.35
CA MET A 200 5.00 7.16 21.67
C MET A 200 4.19 7.92 22.73
N LEU A 201 4.24 9.25 22.72
CA LEU A 201 3.44 10.08 23.64
C LEU A 201 1.94 9.82 23.45
N VAL A 202 1.48 9.77 22.19
CA VAL A 202 0.06 9.50 21.90
C VAL A 202 -0.33 8.08 22.30
N LEU A 203 0.51 7.07 22.02
CA LEU A 203 0.28 5.69 22.47
C LEU A 203 0.18 5.60 23.99
N CYS A 204 1.13 6.18 24.73
CA CYS A 204 1.11 6.17 26.19
C CYS A 204 -0.12 6.87 26.76
N HIS A 205 -0.57 7.97 26.16
CA HIS A 205 -1.81 8.64 26.58
C HIS A 205 -3.05 7.77 26.31
N ILE A 206 -3.14 7.13 25.14
CA ILE A 206 -4.24 6.20 24.83
C ILE A 206 -4.26 5.03 25.82
N THR A 207 -3.10 4.43 26.11
CA THR A 207 -2.98 3.35 27.10
C THR A 207 -3.43 3.80 28.49
N LEU A 208 -3.04 5.00 28.91
CA LEU A 208 -3.39 5.54 30.22
C LEU A 208 -4.91 5.74 30.35
N HIS A 209 -5.58 6.17 29.29
CA HIS A 209 -7.04 6.27 29.28
C HIS A 209 -7.72 4.91 29.31
N PHE A 210 -7.25 3.90 28.55
CA PHE A 210 -7.79 2.54 28.66
C PHE A 210 -7.56 1.94 30.05
N SER A 211 -6.38 2.16 30.62
CA SER A 211 -6.04 1.68 31.95
C SER A 211 -6.92 2.33 33.02
N PHE A 212 -7.17 3.63 32.91
CA PHE A 212 -8.11 4.32 33.79
C PHE A 212 -9.50 3.71 33.71
N ILE A 213 -10.00 3.45 32.49
CA ILE A 213 -11.29 2.79 32.29
C ILE A 213 -11.30 1.41 32.96
N ASN A 214 -10.24 0.61 32.79
CA ASN A 214 -10.11 -0.70 33.41
C ASN A 214 -10.19 -0.65 34.93
N TYR A 215 -9.36 0.19 35.56
CA TYR A 215 -9.37 0.32 37.02
C TYR A 215 -10.69 0.93 37.53
N SER A 216 -11.31 1.84 36.77
CA SER A 216 -12.62 2.38 37.14
C SER A 216 -13.69 1.31 37.11
N LEU A 217 -13.69 0.45 36.08
CA LEU A 217 -14.64 -0.67 35.96
C LEU A 217 -14.40 -1.73 37.04
N GLU A 218 -13.15 -2.10 37.30
CA GLU A 218 -12.79 -3.05 38.37
C GLU A 218 -13.18 -2.53 39.76
N ALA A 219 -12.97 -1.24 40.02
CA ALA A 219 -13.36 -0.65 41.29
C ALA A 219 -14.89 -0.51 41.43
N LEU A 220 -15.62 -0.21 40.35
CA LEU A 220 -17.08 -0.22 40.34
C LEU A 220 -17.67 -1.62 40.53
N GLN A 221 -16.99 -2.68 40.09
CA GLN A 221 -17.38 -4.06 40.39
C GLN A 221 -17.26 -4.39 41.88
N GLN A 222 -16.32 -3.76 42.58
CA GLN A 222 -16.03 -4.03 44.00
C GLN A 222 -16.87 -3.16 44.95
N GLN A 223 -17.45 -2.06 44.48
CA GLN A 223 -18.25 -1.14 45.31
C GLN A 223 -19.75 -1.46 45.27
N ARG A 224 -20.39 -1.48 46.46
CA ARG A 224 -21.85 -1.57 46.60
C ARG A 224 -22.49 -0.18 46.45
N LEU A 225 -22.62 0.29 45.21
CA LEU A 225 -23.36 1.52 44.89
C LEU A 225 -24.83 1.20 44.57
N PRO A 226 -25.77 2.15 44.82
CA PRO A 226 -27.16 1.99 44.38
C PRO A 226 -27.25 1.88 42.86
N LEU A 227 -28.18 1.03 42.40
CA LEU A 227 -28.28 0.54 41.01
C LEU A 227 -28.32 1.65 39.94
N ASN A 228 -29.02 2.76 40.23
CA ASN A 228 -29.17 3.87 39.29
C ASN A 228 -27.86 4.64 39.08
N ASP A 229 -27.06 4.82 40.13
CA ASP A 229 -25.77 5.50 40.02
C ASP A 229 -24.74 4.59 39.35
N LEU A 230 -24.77 3.29 39.67
CA LEU A 230 -23.95 2.28 39.02
C LEU A 230 -24.16 2.26 37.50
N LEU A 231 -25.43 2.21 37.05
CA LEU A 231 -25.79 2.22 35.62
C LEU A 231 -25.31 3.49 34.92
N LYS A 232 -25.46 4.64 35.57
CA LYS A 232 -25.00 5.95 35.06
C LYS A 232 -23.49 5.98 34.89
N PHE A 233 -22.73 5.44 35.84
CA PHE A 233 -21.27 5.35 35.73
C PHE A 233 -20.81 4.34 34.68
N TYR A 234 -21.47 3.19 34.54
CA TYR A 234 -21.19 2.22 33.46
C TYR A 234 -21.43 2.82 32.08
N LEU A 235 -22.53 3.55 31.87
CA LEU A 235 -22.81 4.21 30.60
C LEU A 235 -21.75 5.27 30.25
N VAL A 236 -21.29 6.03 31.25
CA VAL A 236 -20.21 7.02 31.07
C VAL A 236 -18.89 6.35 30.71
N LEU A 237 -18.50 5.27 31.41
CA LEU A 237 -17.27 4.52 31.13
C LEU A 237 -17.33 3.79 29.77
N TYR A 238 -18.51 3.31 29.37
CA TYR A 238 -18.73 2.72 28.06
C TYR A 238 -18.62 3.77 26.94
N GLU A 239 -19.22 4.96 27.13
CA GLU A 239 -19.07 6.08 26.19
C GLU A 239 -17.60 6.52 26.08
N MET A 240 -16.88 6.57 27.20
CA MET A 240 -15.44 6.84 27.22
C MET A 240 -14.65 5.77 26.46
N HIS A 241 -14.95 4.49 26.66
CA HIS A 241 -14.30 3.38 25.98
C HIS A 241 -14.50 3.44 24.46
N LEU A 242 -15.72 3.71 23.99
CA LEU A 242 -16.02 3.88 22.57
C LEU A 242 -15.29 5.09 21.96
N LYS A 243 -15.18 6.20 22.70
CA LYS A 243 -14.41 7.39 22.26
C LYS A 243 -12.91 7.10 22.21
N CYS A 244 -12.35 6.40 23.20
CA CYS A 244 -10.96 5.94 23.20
C CYS A 244 -10.67 4.98 22.04
N LEU A 245 -11.57 4.05 21.73
CA LEU A 245 -11.48 3.18 20.55
C LEU A 245 -11.53 3.97 19.25
N LYS A 246 -12.43 4.96 19.15
CA LYS A 246 -12.51 5.84 17.97
C LYS A 246 -11.23 6.65 17.78
N MET A 247 -10.66 7.21 18.86
CA MET A 247 -9.37 7.91 18.83
C MET A 247 -8.23 6.97 18.44
N SER A 248 -8.16 5.78 19.04
CA SER A 248 -7.16 4.77 18.70
C SER A 248 -7.26 4.37 17.22
N ARG A 249 -8.47 4.16 16.71
CA ARG A 249 -8.72 3.86 15.29
C ARG A 249 -8.28 5.00 14.38
N LEU A 250 -8.57 6.26 14.71
CA LEU A 250 -8.13 7.42 13.93
C LEU A 250 -6.61 7.55 13.96
N PHE A 251 -5.98 7.36 15.13
CA PHE A 251 -4.54 7.38 15.31
C PHE A 251 -3.84 6.26 14.54
N PHE A 252 -4.26 5.01 14.68
CA PHE A 252 -3.73 3.87 13.91
C PHE A 252 -4.00 4.05 12.42
N ASN A 253 -5.17 4.53 12.00
CA ASN A 253 -5.41 4.81 10.59
C ASN A 253 -4.47 5.89 10.04
N ALA A 254 -4.21 6.96 10.81
CA ALA A 254 -3.30 8.04 10.43
C ALA A 254 -1.83 7.60 10.44
N SER A 255 -1.47 6.69 11.35
CA SER A 255 -0.10 6.25 11.57
C SER A 255 0.27 4.94 10.89
N ASN A 256 -0.65 4.08 10.45
CA ASN A 256 -0.34 2.74 9.91
C ASN A 256 0.73 2.77 8.80
N THR A 257 0.70 3.76 7.92
CA THR A 257 1.75 3.95 6.91
C THR A 257 3.07 4.38 7.54
N VAL A 258 3.02 5.33 8.48
CA VAL A 258 4.20 5.79 9.24
C VAL A 258 4.81 4.63 10.05
N THR A 259 4.00 3.85 10.76
CA THR A 259 4.42 2.67 11.55
C THR A 259 5.03 1.60 10.65
N PHE A 260 4.44 1.33 9.48
CA PHE A 260 5.02 0.40 8.51
C PHE A 260 6.41 0.85 8.03
N PHE A 261 6.58 2.14 7.69
CA PHE A 261 7.89 2.65 7.25
C PHE A 261 8.90 2.79 8.41
N MET A 262 8.44 3.08 9.63
CA MET A 262 9.27 2.98 10.83
C MET A 262 9.76 1.54 11.06
N LEU A 263 8.87 0.55 10.94
CA LEU A 263 9.22 -0.87 11.05
C LEU A 263 10.14 -1.34 9.92
N LEU A 264 9.92 -0.87 8.69
CA LEU A 264 10.80 -1.13 7.55
C LEU A 264 12.18 -0.54 7.80
N LYS A 265 12.25 0.70 8.29
CA LYS A 265 13.51 1.32 8.72
C LYS A 265 14.18 0.50 9.82
N ILE A 266 13.42 0.11 10.85
CA ILE A 266 13.89 -0.76 11.94
C ILE A 266 14.51 -2.04 11.39
N PHE A 267 13.80 -2.72 10.50
CA PHE A 267 14.26 -3.94 9.87
C PHE A 267 15.55 -3.73 9.05
N THR A 268 15.59 -2.68 8.23
CA THR A 268 16.77 -2.39 7.40
C THR A 268 17.98 -1.95 8.24
N SER A 269 17.79 -1.09 9.24
CA SER A 269 18.83 -0.68 10.17
C SER A 269 19.34 -1.84 11.01
N ASN A 270 18.48 -2.77 11.44
CA ASN A 270 18.88 -4.00 12.14
C ASN A 270 19.82 -4.86 11.28
N ILE A 271 19.47 -5.08 10.02
CA ILE A 271 20.31 -5.86 9.09
C ILE A 271 21.69 -5.19 8.93
N ILE A 272 21.72 -3.87 8.84
CA ILE A 272 22.96 -3.09 8.64
C ILE A 272 23.82 -3.04 9.89
N LEU A 273 23.22 -2.80 11.06
CA LEU A 273 23.90 -2.75 12.35
C LEU A 273 24.42 -4.12 12.78
N LEU A 274 23.63 -5.19 12.56
CA LEU A 274 24.06 -6.57 12.81
C LEU A 274 25.22 -6.95 11.88
N TYR A 275 25.15 -6.56 10.60
CA TYR A 275 26.23 -6.78 9.64
C TYR A 275 27.51 -6.00 10.02
N HIS A 276 27.38 -4.72 10.39
CA HIS A 276 28.51 -3.92 10.87
C HIS A 276 29.11 -4.50 12.15
N ALA A 277 28.29 -4.91 13.12
CA ALA A 277 28.73 -5.54 14.36
C ALA A 277 29.51 -6.83 14.08
N VAL A 278 28.98 -7.71 13.23
CA VAL A 278 29.65 -8.94 12.78
C VAL A 278 30.97 -8.63 12.06
N LEU A 279 31.03 -7.60 11.21
CA LEU A 279 32.27 -7.17 10.56
C LEU A 279 33.32 -6.62 11.54
N THR A 280 32.92 -5.82 12.53
CA THR A 280 33.83 -5.33 13.59
C THR A 280 34.29 -6.45 14.52
N ILE A 281 33.48 -7.49 14.72
CA ILE A 281 33.83 -8.66 15.54
C ILE A 281 34.71 -9.64 14.75
N MET A 282 34.48 -9.79 13.44
CA MET A 282 35.12 -10.82 12.60
C MET A 282 36.25 -10.33 11.71
N SER A 283 36.52 -9.01 11.58
CA SER A 283 37.57 -8.51 10.70
C SER A 283 38.47 -7.44 11.31
N SER A 284 39.76 -7.57 10.98
CA SER A 284 40.94 -6.75 11.24
C SER A 284 40.81 -5.25 10.92
N ILE A 285 39.96 -4.52 11.65
CA ILE A 285 39.96 -3.06 11.67
C ILE A 285 40.76 -2.64 12.91
N PRO A 286 41.83 -1.82 12.81
CA PRO A 286 42.42 -1.15 13.96
C PRO A 286 41.47 -0.03 14.40
N SER A 287 40.29 -0.40 14.88
CA SER A 287 39.35 0.50 15.51
C SER A 287 39.73 0.59 16.98
N THR A 288 39.88 1.80 17.50
CA THR A 288 40.02 2.02 18.94
C THR A 288 38.88 1.30 19.67
N THR A 289 39.17 0.74 20.85
CA THR A 289 38.18 0.08 21.73
C THR A 289 36.89 0.90 21.92
N ILE A 290 37.01 2.23 21.83
CA ILE A 290 35.91 3.20 21.89
C ILE A 290 34.95 3.08 20.70
N SER A 291 35.43 2.92 19.46
CA SER A 291 34.55 2.81 18.27
C SER A 291 33.73 1.51 18.30
N ASN A 292 34.32 0.41 18.77
CA ASN A 292 33.62 -0.87 18.94
C ASN A 292 32.58 -0.81 20.06
N PHE A 293 32.92 -0.14 21.16
CA PHE A 293 31.99 0.10 22.27
C PHE A 293 30.80 1.00 21.86
N VAL A 294 31.06 2.08 21.13
CA VAL A 294 30.00 2.97 20.61
C VAL A 294 29.12 2.26 19.57
N GLY A 295 29.71 1.42 18.71
CA GLY A 295 28.96 0.57 17.78
C GLY A 295 28.04 -0.41 18.50
N LEU A 296 28.53 -1.10 19.54
CA LEU A 296 27.74 -2.01 20.37
C LEU A 296 26.59 -1.26 21.09
N ILE A 297 26.86 -0.08 21.66
CA ILE A 297 25.84 0.78 22.27
C ILE A 297 24.77 1.18 21.24
N CYS A 298 25.15 1.46 20.00
CA CYS A 298 24.20 1.78 18.94
C CYS A 298 23.29 0.58 18.61
N VAL A 299 23.84 -0.64 18.54
CA VAL A 299 23.08 -1.87 18.32
C VAL A 299 22.10 -2.13 19.47
N VAL A 300 22.59 -2.09 20.72
CA VAL A 300 21.77 -2.34 21.92
C VAL A 300 20.66 -1.32 22.05
N ASN A 301 20.96 -0.02 21.89
CA ASN A 301 19.94 1.03 21.93
C ASN A 301 18.91 0.87 20.81
N PHE A 302 19.31 0.38 19.64
CA PHE A 302 18.41 0.20 18.50
C PHE A 302 17.41 -0.96 18.69
N TYR A 303 17.87 -2.10 19.23
CA TYR A 303 16.99 -3.21 19.61
C TYR A 303 16.07 -2.81 20.77
N TRP A 304 16.61 -2.09 21.74
CA TRP A 304 15.84 -1.54 22.86
C TRP A 304 14.74 -0.59 22.36
N ASP A 305 15.07 0.28 21.40
CA ASP A 305 14.13 1.22 20.82
C ASP A 305 12.96 0.54 20.09
N SER A 306 13.24 -0.55 19.38
CA SER A 306 12.24 -1.34 18.65
C SER A 306 11.31 -2.09 19.61
N LEU A 307 11.89 -2.69 20.66
CA LEU A 307 11.16 -3.37 21.72
C LEU A 307 10.21 -2.42 22.46
N LEU A 308 10.64 -1.18 22.73
CA LEU A 308 9.80 -0.19 23.40
C LEU A 308 8.58 0.22 22.54
N VAL A 309 8.72 0.32 21.22
CA VAL A 309 7.60 0.67 20.33
C VAL A 309 6.60 -0.49 20.24
N THR A 310 7.07 -1.73 20.08
CA THR A 310 6.19 -2.91 20.05
C THR A 310 5.48 -3.12 21.38
N ALA A 311 6.20 -2.98 22.50
CA ALA A 311 5.62 -3.09 23.84
C ALA A 311 4.54 -2.03 24.11
N ALA A 312 4.70 -0.80 23.59
CA ALA A 312 3.67 0.23 23.74
C ALA A 312 2.40 -0.09 22.94
N ILE A 313 2.54 -0.62 21.73
CA ILE A 313 1.40 -1.04 20.89
C ILE A 313 0.68 -2.22 21.54
N ASP A 314 1.42 -3.23 22.00
CA ASP A 314 0.86 -4.37 22.71
C ASP A 314 0.13 -3.94 23.98
N LEU A 315 0.70 -2.99 24.73
CA LEU A 315 0.07 -2.46 25.93
C LEU A 315 -1.25 -1.72 25.64
N VAL A 316 -1.36 -1.00 24.52
CA VAL A 316 -2.65 -0.41 24.08
C VAL A 316 -3.67 -1.50 23.76
N LEU A 317 -3.26 -2.52 23.00
CA LEU A 317 -4.15 -3.61 22.58
C LEU A 317 -4.64 -4.44 23.77
N VAL A 318 -3.74 -4.82 24.66
CA VAL A 318 -4.06 -5.56 25.90
C VAL A 318 -4.96 -4.71 26.80
N SER A 319 -4.68 -3.42 26.97
CA SER A 319 -5.51 -2.55 27.81
C SER A 319 -6.91 -2.35 27.23
N ALA A 320 -7.03 -2.24 25.91
CA ALA A 320 -8.32 -2.15 25.23
C ALA A 320 -9.11 -3.47 25.31
N HIS A 321 -8.43 -4.61 25.18
CA HIS A 321 -9.05 -5.93 25.30
C HIS A 321 -9.55 -6.19 26.72
N ARG A 322 -8.73 -5.91 27.74
CA ARG A 322 -9.11 -6.05 29.16
C ARG A 322 -10.32 -5.18 29.52
N ALA A 323 -10.41 -3.95 29.00
CA ALA A 323 -11.59 -3.09 29.20
C ALA A 323 -12.86 -3.76 28.69
N MET A 324 -12.76 -4.37 27.51
CA MET A 324 -13.85 -5.06 26.88
C MET A 324 -14.22 -6.34 27.64
N GLU A 325 -13.24 -7.10 28.15
CA GLU A 325 -13.48 -8.28 28.98
C GLU A 325 -14.19 -7.94 30.30
N ILE A 326 -13.79 -6.85 30.97
CA ILE A 326 -14.46 -6.41 32.20
C ILE A 326 -15.90 -5.94 31.90
N LEU A 327 -16.10 -5.21 30.80
CA LEU A 327 -17.43 -4.84 30.30
C LEU A 327 -18.29 -6.06 29.92
N GLN A 328 -17.69 -7.12 29.39
CA GLN A 328 -18.38 -8.39 29.11
C GLN A 328 -18.69 -9.16 30.40
N GLY A 329 -17.75 -9.25 31.34
CA GLY A 329 -17.92 -9.95 32.61
C GLY A 329 -18.98 -9.32 33.51
N THR A 330 -19.13 -7.99 33.47
CA THR A 330 -20.20 -7.26 34.16
C THR A 330 -21.58 -7.52 33.57
N TRP A 331 -21.66 -7.75 32.25
CA TRP A 331 -22.88 -8.18 31.57
C TRP A 331 -23.19 -9.67 31.75
N ILE A 332 -22.19 -10.54 31.91
CA ILE A 332 -22.41 -11.99 32.19
C ILE A 332 -23.04 -12.22 33.57
N ILE A 333 -22.84 -11.32 34.54
CA ILE A 333 -23.56 -11.33 35.84
C ILE A 333 -25.05 -11.00 35.63
N TRP A 334 -25.41 -10.39 34.51
CA TRP A 334 -26.77 -10.07 34.06
C TRP A 334 -27.17 -10.98 32.89
N LYS A 335 -27.26 -12.29 33.13
CA LYS A 335 -27.70 -13.27 32.11
C LYS A 335 -29.21 -13.22 31.88
N PRO A 336 -29.62 -13.33 30.60
CA PRO A 336 -30.27 -14.56 30.16
C PRO A 336 -29.34 -15.36 29.23
N GLU A 337 -29.51 -16.67 29.20
CA GLU A 337 -28.56 -17.64 28.64
C GLU A 337 -28.49 -17.72 27.10
N GLU A 338 -29.27 -16.92 26.38
CA GLU A 338 -29.30 -16.95 24.90
C GLU A 338 -28.17 -16.14 24.24
N ASP A 339 -27.48 -15.26 24.97
CA ASP A 339 -26.58 -14.25 24.37
C ASP A 339 -25.10 -14.69 24.19
N VAL A 340 -24.64 -15.79 24.79
CA VAL A 340 -23.23 -16.21 24.68
C VAL A 340 -22.90 -16.74 23.27
N ASP A 341 -23.85 -17.44 22.64
CA ASP A 341 -23.72 -17.90 21.24
C ASP A 341 -23.88 -16.74 20.24
N ILE A 342 -24.70 -15.74 20.59
CA ILE A 342 -24.84 -14.49 19.85
C ILE A 342 -23.53 -13.70 19.91
N PHE A 343 -22.85 -13.68 21.06
CA PHE A 343 -21.59 -12.95 21.26
C PHE A 343 -20.39 -13.57 20.53
N LYS A 344 -20.29 -14.90 20.49
CA LYS A 344 -19.27 -15.62 19.71
C LYS A 344 -19.49 -15.44 18.20
N LYS A 345 -20.76 -15.43 17.76
CA LYS A 345 -21.13 -15.04 16.39
C LYS A 345 -20.80 -13.57 16.11
N LEU A 346 -21.03 -12.66 17.06
CA LEU A 346 -20.75 -11.22 16.93
C LEU A 346 -19.26 -10.90 16.86
N THR A 347 -18.41 -11.56 17.64
CA THR A 347 -16.94 -11.38 17.58
C THR A 347 -16.35 -11.94 16.29
N GLN A 348 -16.82 -13.09 15.81
CA GLN A 348 -16.48 -13.60 14.48
C GLN A 348 -17.00 -12.68 13.37
N LEU A 349 -18.23 -12.16 13.48
CA LEU A 349 -18.78 -11.15 12.59
C LEU A 349 -18.00 -9.83 12.65
N LEU A 350 -17.50 -9.42 13.81
CA LEU A 350 -16.71 -8.20 13.99
C LEU A 350 -15.31 -8.34 13.41
N PHE A 351 -14.61 -9.45 13.63
CA PHE A 351 -13.32 -9.73 12.98
C PHE A 351 -13.49 -9.88 11.46
N TYR A 352 -14.53 -10.58 11.02
CA TYR A 352 -14.88 -10.68 9.61
C TYR A 352 -15.18 -9.30 9.02
N LYS A 353 -16.02 -8.48 9.67
CA LYS A 353 -16.38 -7.12 9.26
C LYS A 353 -15.20 -6.14 9.32
N MET A 354 -14.28 -6.30 10.28
CA MET A 354 -13.02 -5.54 10.33
C MET A 354 -12.09 -5.92 9.19
N SER A 355 -11.92 -7.22 8.90
CA SER A 355 -11.10 -7.69 7.79
C SER A 355 -11.66 -7.23 6.43
N LEU A 356 -12.99 -7.22 6.30
CA LEU A 356 -13.75 -6.65 5.19
C LEU A 356 -13.49 -5.15 5.04
N GLN A 357 -13.64 -4.37 6.11
CA GLN A 357 -13.40 -2.93 6.08
C GLN A 357 -11.94 -2.60 5.77
N LEU A 358 -10.97 -3.34 6.33
CA LEU A 358 -9.55 -3.14 6.04
C LEU A 358 -9.24 -3.41 4.57
N ARG A 359 -9.89 -4.42 3.98
CA ARG A 359 -9.73 -4.78 2.57
C ARG A 359 -10.38 -3.75 1.65
N ASP A 360 -11.57 -3.27 1.95
CA ASP A 360 -12.22 -2.18 1.21
C ASP A 360 -11.41 -0.89 1.25
N ILE A 361 -10.79 -0.58 2.39
CA ILE A 361 -9.86 0.55 2.53
C ILE A 361 -8.63 0.32 1.64
N THR A 362 -8.08 -0.89 1.64
CA THR A 362 -6.91 -1.25 0.83
C THR A 362 -7.22 -1.16 -0.66
N HIS A 363 -8.39 -1.62 -1.10
CA HIS A 363 -8.83 -1.53 -2.48
C HIS A 363 -9.04 -0.07 -2.93
N LYS A 364 -9.74 0.74 -2.13
CA LYS A 364 -9.90 2.19 -2.39
C LYS A 364 -8.55 2.91 -2.41
N PHE A 365 -7.61 2.47 -1.57
CA PHE A 365 -6.25 2.99 -1.53
C PHE A 365 -5.47 2.64 -2.80
N ILE A 366 -5.53 1.39 -3.26
CA ILE A 366 -4.90 0.94 -4.51
C ILE A 366 -5.44 1.78 -5.67
N ILE A 367 -6.75 1.90 -5.84
CA ILE A 367 -7.34 2.69 -6.94
C ILE A 367 -6.89 4.15 -6.91
N LYS A 368 -6.89 4.77 -5.72
CA LYS A 368 -6.41 6.17 -5.57
C LYS A 368 -4.94 6.30 -5.94
N ILE A 369 -4.09 5.38 -5.49
CA ILE A 369 -2.66 5.39 -5.82
C ILE A 369 -2.46 5.22 -7.32
N THR A 370 -3.12 4.23 -7.94
CA THR A 370 -3.00 3.99 -9.39
C THR A 370 -3.46 5.21 -10.18
N TYR A 371 -4.52 5.89 -9.73
CA TYR A 371 -4.95 7.16 -10.32
C TYR A 371 -3.86 8.24 -10.20
N TYR A 372 -3.32 8.48 -9.00
CA TYR A 372 -2.27 9.49 -8.83
C TYR A 372 -1.00 9.16 -9.62
N TYR A 373 -0.58 7.89 -9.67
CA TYR A 373 0.53 7.46 -10.50
C TYR A 373 0.25 7.73 -11.98
N SER A 374 -0.95 7.38 -12.46
CA SER A 374 -1.32 7.65 -13.85
C SER A 374 -1.38 9.16 -14.16
N LEU A 375 -1.79 9.98 -13.19
CA LEU A 375 -1.84 11.43 -13.35
C LEU A 375 -0.45 12.04 -13.45
N ILE A 376 0.47 11.65 -12.55
CA ILE A 376 1.87 12.11 -12.52
C ILE A 376 2.61 11.68 -13.79
N LEU A 377 2.35 10.47 -14.29
CA LEU A 377 3.00 9.96 -15.51
C LEU A 377 2.34 10.42 -16.81
N GLY A 378 1.33 11.30 -16.74
CA GLY A 378 0.60 11.78 -17.91
C GLY A 378 -0.20 10.69 -18.65
N ILE A 379 -0.45 9.55 -18.00
CA ILE A 379 -1.23 8.40 -18.51
C ILE A 379 -2.73 8.61 -18.29
N SER A 380 -3.12 9.32 -17.23
CA SER A 380 -4.54 9.56 -16.94
C SER A 380 -5.19 10.35 -18.09
N PRO A 381 -6.43 10.00 -18.51
CA PRO A 381 -7.11 10.69 -19.59
C PRO A 381 -7.43 12.16 -19.27
N GLY A 382 -7.56 12.50 -17.99
CA GLY A 382 -7.81 13.87 -17.53
C GLY A 382 -7.63 14.01 -16.02
N ILE A 383 -7.86 15.22 -15.52
CA ILE A 383 -7.95 15.46 -14.08
C ILE A 383 -9.36 15.07 -13.65
N TYR A 384 -9.48 14.15 -12.70
CA TYR A 384 -10.75 13.75 -12.13
C TYR A 384 -11.33 14.86 -11.26
N ASP A 385 -12.49 15.37 -11.64
CA ASP A 385 -13.26 16.30 -10.81
C ASP A 385 -14.21 15.50 -9.91
N TYR A 386 -13.84 15.38 -8.63
CA TYR A 386 -14.65 14.70 -7.62
C TYR A 386 -16.02 15.35 -7.38
N SER A 387 -16.18 16.65 -7.66
CA SER A 387 -17.46 17.33 -7.47
C SER A 387 -18.48 16.97 -8.55
N LYS A 388 -18.02 16.84 -9.79
CA LYS A 388 -18.86 16.52 -10.96
C LYS A 388 -18.84 15.04 -11.33
N ASN A 389 -17.94 14.25 -10.73
CA ASN A 389 -17.67 12.85 -11.05
C ASN A 389 -17.32 12.65 -12.55
N THR A 390 -16.58 13.61 -13.13
CA THR A 390 -16.20 13.63 -14.55
C THR A 390 -14.72 13.92 -14.71
N PHE A 391 -14.11 13.44 -15.80
CA PHE A 391 -12.78 13.87 -16.18
C PHE A 391 -12.82 15.25 -16.84
N LYS A 392 -11.99 16.17 -16.34
CA LYS A 392 -11.76 17.48 -16.95
C LYS A 392 -10.46 17.47 -17.75
N LEU A 393 -10.57 17.84 -19.02
CA LEU A 393 -9.44 18.16 -19.89
C LEU A 393 -9.08 19.63 -19.71
N THR A 394 -8.08 19.92 -18.89
CA THR A 394 -7.51 21.27 -18.83
C THR A 394 -6.37 21.40 -19.83
N LYS A 395 -6.27 22.54 -20.53
CA LYS A 395 -5.16 22.80 -21.47
C LYS A 395 -3.79 22.66 -20.80
N LEU A 396 -3.70 23.07 -19.53
CA LEU A 396 -2.50 22.90 -18.70
C LEU A 396 -2.13 21.42 -18.48
N TYR A 397 -3.10 20.55 -18.20
CA TYR A 397 -2.83 19.12 -18.04
C TYR A 397 -2.43 18.45 -19.35
N LEU A 398 -3.03 18.86 -20.47
CA LEU A 398 -2.63 18.37 -21.78
C LEU A 398 -1.17 18.73 -22.09
N LEU A 399 -0.80 19.99 -21.92
CA LEU A 399 0.58 20.44 -22.12
C LEU A 399 1.56 19.70 -21.20
N TYR A 400 1.23 19.61 -19.90
CA TYR A 400 2.01 18.83 -18.93
C TYR A 400 2.19 17.37 -19.35
N SER A 401 1.11 16.71 -19.77
CA SER A 401 1.16 15.32 -20.19
C SER A 401 2.04 15.13 -21.42
N VAL A 402 1.98 16.03 -22.41
CA VAL A 402 2.86 16.00 -23.60
C VAL A 402 4.31 16.17 -23.18
N ILE A 403 4.62 17.17 -22.36
CA ILE A 403 5.99 17.42 -21.88
C ILE A 403 6.54 16.19 -21.17
N ILE A 404 5.77 15.58 -20.26
CA ILE A 404 6.20 14.36 -19.58
C ILE A 404 6.39 13.21 -20.55
N GLN A 405 5.45 12.93 -21.46
CA GLN A 405 5.63 11.84 -22.42
C GLN A 405 6.86 12.07 -23.33
N VAL A 406 7.08 13.30 -23.81
CA VAL A 406 8.25 13.66 -24.63
C VAL A 406 9.54 13.48 -23.84
N ILE A 407 9.58 13.89 -22.56
CA ILE A 407 10.73 13.66 -21.69
C ILE A 407 10.96 12.15 -21.51
N PHE A 408 9.92 11.38 -21.20
CA PHE A 408 10.03 9.92 -21.04
C PHE A 408 10.54 9.24 -22.31
N LEU A 409 10.01 9.61 -23.48
CA LEU A 409 10.43 9.09 -24.77
C LEU A 409 11.86 9.51 -25.11
N GLY A 410 12.21 10.78 -24.88
CA GLY A 410 13.55 11.32 -25.14
C GLY A 410 14.63 10.73 -24.25
N ILE A 411 14.27 10.34 -23.02
CA ILE A 411 15.19 9.65 -22.12
C ILE A 411 15.30 8.15 -22.44
N THR A 412 14.37 7.57 -23.19
CA THR A 412 14.37 6.13 -23.46
C THR A 412 15.60 5.66 -24.26
N PRO A 413 16.08 6.39 -25.28
CA PRO A 413 17.37 6.10 -25.92
C PRO A 413 18.60 6.29 -25.02
N LEU A 414 18.50 7.10 -23.95
CA LEU A 414 19.62 7.32 -23.02
C LEU A 414 19.85 6.13 -22.08
N THR A 415 18.96 5.12 -22.08
CA THR A 415 19.19 3.84 -21.41
C THR A 415 19.90 2.81 -22.32
N SER A 416 20.37 3.24 -23.49
CA SER A 416 21.11 2.45 -24.51
C SER A 416 22.60 2.29 -24.15
N PRO A 417 23.34 1.29 -24.69
CA PRO A 417 24.54 0.71 -24.08
C PRO A 417 25.83 1.51 -24.24
N TYR A 418 25.79 2.80 -24.62
CA TYR A 418 26.99 3.64 -24.56
C TYR A 418 27.58 3.72 -23.15
N VAL A 419 26.79 3.42 -22.11
CA VAL A 419 27.22 3.32 -20.70
C VAL A 419 27.58 1.87 -20.30
N GLU A 420 27.26 0.88 -21.14
CA GLU A 420 27.40 -0.57 -20.88
C GLU A 420 28.52 -1.23 -21.72
N GLN A 421 29.19 -0.51 -22.63
CA GLN A 421 30.27 -1.07 -23.46
C GLN A 421 31.64 -1.09 -22.78
N GLU A 422 31.81 -0.44 -21.63
CA GLU A 422 33.07 -0.46 -20.87
C GLU A 422 32.96 -1.46 -19.70
N ASN A 423 33.41 -2.70 -19.91
CA ASN A 423 33.50 -3.80 -18.92
C ASN A 423 32.15 -4.44 -18.54
N ASN A 424 31.62 -5.35 -19.36
CA ASN A 424 30.34 -6.02 -19.07
C ASN A 424 30.42 -7.53 -19.20
N PHE A 425 29.67 -8.27 -18.37
CA PHE A 425 29.57 -9.74 -18.42
C PHE A 425 29.00 -10.29 -19.75
N MET A 426 28.46 -9.42 -20.60
CA MET A 426 27.98 -9.75 -21.96
C MET A 426 29.04 -9.56 -23.04
N GLU A 427 30.18 -8.96 -22.71
CA GLU A 427 31.35 -8.82 -23.58
C GLU A 427 31.79 -10.24 -23.94
N ASN A 428 31.68 -10.60 -25.22
CA ASN A 428 31.89 -11.96 -25.79
C ASN A 428 30.70 -12.92 -25.86
N LYS A 429 29.47 -12.51 -25.51
CA LYS A 429 28.26 -13.34 -25.70
C LYS A 429 27.29 -12.70 -26.72
N PRO A 430 27.49 -12.89 -28.05
CA PRO A 430 26.76 -12.16 -29.08
C PRO A 430 25.25 -12.41 -29.03
N ILE A 431 24.82 -13.64 -28.74
CA ILE A 431 23.39 -13.99 -28.60
C ILE A 431 22.75 -13.25 -27.43
N LEU A 432 23.47 -13.11 -26.31
CA LEU A 432 22.99 -12.35 -25.14
C LEU A 432 22.84 -10.86 -25.46
N GLN A 433 23.81 -10.29 -26.17
CA GLN A 433 23.77 -8.90 -26.61
C GLN A 433 22.60 -8.63 -27.57
N TRP A 434 22.39 -9.52 -28.55
CA TRP A 434 21.29 -9.43 -29.50
C TRP A 434 19.92 -9.56 -28.83
N THR A 435 19.74 -10.56 -27.98
CA THR A 435 18.47 -10.77 -27.26
C THR A 435 18.15 -9.60 -26.32
N TYR A 436 19.15 -9.06 -25.63
CA TYR A 436 19.01 -7.87 -24.81
C TYR A 436 18.64 -6.62 -25.63
N LEU A 437 19.29 -6.41 -26.78
CA LEU A 437 18.98 -5.31 -27.70
C LEU A 437 17.54 -5.40 -28.21
N VAL A 438 17.11 -6.58 -28.65
CA VAL A 438 15.73 -6.84 -29.11
C VAL A 438 14.74 -6.58 -27.97
N GLY A 439 15.04 -7.03 -26.75
CA GLY A 439 14.22 -6.76 -25.56
C GLY A 439 14.12 -5.26 -25.23
N LYS A 440 15.22 -4.51 -25.39
CA LYS A 440 15.22 -3.05 -25.26
C LYS A 440 14.35 -2.41 -26.34
N VAL A 441 14.57 -2.69 -27.62
CA VAL A 441 13.77 -2.13 -28.73
C VAL A 441 12.28 -2.42 -28.53
N ALA A 442 11.91 -3.65 -28.17
CA ALA A 442 10.54 -4.00 -27.84
C ALA A 442 9.98 -3.12 -26.71
N ARG A 443 10.73 -2.93 -25.62
CA ARG A 443 10.34 -2.04 -24.51
C ARG A 443 10.16 -0.59 -24.96
N ILE A 444 11.07 -0.04 -25.77
CA ILE A 444 10.96 1.33 -26.30
C ILE A 444 9.68 1.46 -27.13
N LEU A 445 9.45 0.53 -28.06
CA LEU A 445 8.24 0.49 -28.88
C LEU A 445 6.99 0.39 -28.03
N THR A 446 6.98 -0.45 -27.00
CA THR A 446 5.85 -0.54 -26.06
C THR A 446 5.57 0.79 -25.38
N ILE A 447 6.61 1.50 -24.90
CA ILE A 447 6.44 2.81 -24.25
C ILE A 447 5.91 3.82 -25.26
N VAL A 448 6.50 3.91 -26.47
CA VAL A 448 6.05 4.78 -27.57
C VAL A 448 4.58 4.55 -27.88
N VAL A 449 4.18 3.28 -28.03
CA VAL A 449 2.80 2.91 -28.36
C VAL A 449 1.85 3.22 -27.22
N ILE A 450 2.23 2.94 -25.97
CA ILE A 450 1.42 3.29 -24.80
C ILE A 450 1.23 4.81 -24.74
N SER A 451 2.31 5.58 -24.78
CA SER A 451 2.28 7.05 -24.77
C SER A 451 1.42 7.60 -25.91
N GLY A 452 1.67 7.14 -27.15
CA GLY A 452 0.96 7.60 -28.34
C GLY A 452 -0.51 7.21 -28.34
N LYS A 453 -0.85 5.94 -28.06
CA LYS A 453 -2.23 5.44 -28.09
C LYS A 453 -3.06 6.01 -26.95
N ILE A 454 -2.53 6.14 -25.74
CA ILE A 454 -3.26 6.79 -24.64
C ILE A 454 -3.54 8.25 -24.98
N TRP A 455 -2.59 8.95 -25.61
CA TRP A 455 -2.78 10.34 -25.98
C TRP A 455 -3.83 10.50 -27.08
N MET A 456 -3.75 9.70 -28.15
CA MET A 456 -4.70 9.72 -29.26
C MET A 456 -6.10 9.20 -28.86
N ALA A 457 -6.17 8.20 -27.98
CA ALA A 457 -7.42 7.61 -27.51
C ALA A 457 -8.00 8.31 -26.27
N ARG A 458 -7.45 9.46 -25.85
CA ARG A 458 -7.84 10.14 -24.61
C ARG A 458 -9.33 10.50 -24.58
N GLN A 459 -9.88 10.99 -25.68
CA GLN A 459 -11.32 11.27 -25.80
C GLN A 459 -12.14 9.97 -25.72
N ASN A 460 -11.70 8.90 -26.39
CA ASN A 460 -12.35 7.59 -26.32
C ASN A 460 -12.33 7.03 -24.89
N LEU A 461 -11.24 7.20 -24.15
CA LEU A 461 -11.14 6.77 -22.74
C LEU A 461 -12.09 7.55 -21.83
N ILE A 462 -12.24 8.87 -22.04
CA ILE A 462 -13.23 9.68 -21.32
C ILE A 462 -14.64 9.23 -21.68
N GLN A 463 -14.92 9.02 -22.96
CA GLN A 463 -16.22 8.55 -23.42
C GLN A 463 -16.57 7.18 -22.85
N ILE A 464 -15.62 6.24 -22.81
CA ILE A 464 -15.79 4.93 -22.17
C ILE A 464 -16.14 5.11 -20.69
N TYR A 465 -15.45 6.00 -19.98
CA TYR A 465 -15.77 6.29 -18.58
C TYR A 465 -17.16 6.92 -18.41
N GLU A 466 -17.56 7.85 -19.27
CA GLU A 466 -18.89 8.48 -19.25
C GLU A 466 -20.00 7.49 -19.57
N LEU A 467 -19.78 6.59 -20.53
CA LEU A 467 -20.69 5.49 -20.83
C LEU A 467 -20.81 4.54 -19.63
N TYR A 468 -19.69 4.17 -19.00
CA TYR A 468 -19.70 3.35 -17.79
C TYR A 468 -20.46 4.04 -16.64
N ARG A 469 -20.25 5.34 -16.46
CA ARG A 469 -20.97 6.11 -15.43
C ARG A 469 -22.47 6.17 -15.72
N THR A 470 -22.85 6.46 -16.96
CA THR A 470 -24.26 6.51 -17.38
C THR A 470 -24.93 5.16 -17.17
N PHE A 471 -24.24 4.07 -17.53
CA PHE A 471 -24.65 2.70 -17.23
C PHE A 471 -24.89 2.50 -15.72
N LEU A 472 -23.92 2.88 -14.88
CA LEU A 472 -24.05 2.73 -13.43
C LEU A 472 -25.22 3.51 -12.85
N LEU A 473 -25.45 4.74 -13.31
CA LEU A 473 -26.56 5.58 -12.85
C LEU A 473 -27.91 5.01 -13.31
N LYS A 474 -28.01 4.61 -14.58
CA LYS A 474 -29.22 4.03 -15.18
C LYS A 474 -29.68 2.78 -14.43
N TYR A 475 -28.74 1.89 -14.10
CA TYR A 475 -29.06 0.62 -13.43
C TYR A 475 -28.86 0.66 -11.92
N GLN A 476 -28.57 1.81 -11.29
CA GLN A 476 -28.20 1.87 -9.88
C GLN A 476 -29.30 1.32 -8.96
N GLN A 477 -30.55 1.75 -9.18
CA GLN A 477 -31.69 1.32 -8.37
C GLN A 477 -31.98 -0.17 -8.59
N PHE A 478 -31.90 -0.61 -9.84
CA PHE A 478 -32.08 -2.01 -10.23
C PHE A 478 -31.03 -2.92 -9.59
N ILE A 479 -29.76 -2.55 -9.66
CA ILE A 479 -28.64 -3.26 -9.04
C ILE A 479 -28.84 -3.32 -7.53
N LYS A 480 -29.21 -2.21 -6.88
CA LYS A 480 -29.48 -2.19 -5.43
C LYS A 480 -30.59 -3.17 -5.06
N HIS A 481 -31.70 -3.14 -5.78
CA HIS A 481 -32.84 -4.01 -5.51
C HIS A 481 -32.48 -5.50 -5.64
N PHE A 482 -31.83 -5.89 -6.74
CA PHE A 482 -31.42 -7.28 -6.96
C PHE A 482 -30.26 -7.71 -6.06
N SER A 483 -29.36 -6.79 -5.71
CA SER A 483 -28.21 -7.11 -4.89
C SER A 483 -28.60 -7.70 -3.54
N CYS A 484 -29.73 -7.30 -2.94
CA CYS A 484 -30.22 -7.87 -1.68
C CYS A 484 -30.36 -9.40 -1.72
N TYR A 485 -30.76 -9.96 -2.87
CA TYR A 485 -31.02 -11.40 -3.03
C TYR A 485 -29.76 -12.21 -3.35
N ILE A 486 -28.72 -11.56 -3.86
CA ILE A 486 -27.44 -12.20 -4.25
C ILE A 486 -26.23 -11.60 -3.51
N THR A 487 -26.48 -10.90 -2.40
CA THR A 487 -25.47 -10.12 -1.66
C THR A 487 -24.24 -10.96 -1.34
N TYR A 488 -24.44 -12.18 -0.82
CA TYR A 488 -23.36 -13.07 -0.42
C TYR A 488 -22.45 -13.46 -1.60
N ASP A 489 -23.03 -13.82 -2.75
CA ASP A 489 -22.28 -14.26 -3.93
C ASP A 489 -21.52 -13.09 -4.57
N LEU A 490 -22.13 -11.90 -4.60
CA LEU A 490 -21.49 -10.68 -5.09
C LEU A 490 -20.33 -10.26 -4.20
N GLU A 491 -20.54 -10.22 -2.87
CA GLU A 491 -19.47 -9.89 -1.94
C GLU A 491 -18.30 -10.87 -2.02
N LYS A 492 -18.59 -12.16 -2.23
CA LYS A 492 -17.56 -13.20 -2.36
C LYS A 492 -16.72 -13.00 -3.62
N GLU A 493 -17.33 -12.68 -4.76
CA GLU A 493 -16.58 -12.46 -6.00
C GLU A 493 -15.88 -11.09 -6.01
N ASP A 494 -16.49 -10.06 -5.44
CA ASP A 494 -15.84 -8.77 -5.21
C ASP A 494 -14.57 -8.94 -4.37
N LYS A 495 -14.64 -9.71 -3.27
CA LYS A 495 -13.46 -10.05 -2.46
C LYS A 495 -12.37 -10.75 -3.26
N ARG A 496 -12.72 -11.63 -4.20
CA ARG A 496 -11.76 -12.31 -5.08
C ARG A 496 -11.13 -11.34 -6.08
N MET A 497 -11.90 -10.39 -6.62
CA MET A 497 -11.35 -9.32 -7.49
C MET A 497 -10.42 -8.39 -6.73
N GLN A 498 -10.80 -8.00 -5.51
CA GLN A 498 -9.94 -7.19 -4.65
C GLN A 498 -8.63 -7.90 -4.32
N GLN A 499 -8.66 -9.21 -4.08
CA GLN A 499 -7.45 -10.03 -3.89
C GLN A 499 -6.59 -10.09 -5.15
N LEU A 500 -7.19 -10.30 -6.32
CA LEU A 500 -6.49 -10.31 -7.60
C LEU A 500 -5.76 -8.97 -7.83
N LEU A 501 -6.43 -7.85 -7.56
CA LEU A 501 -5.85 -6.52 -7.65
C LEU A 501 -4.71 -6.28 -6.65
N LEU A 502 -4.86 -6.77 -5.42
CA LEU A 502 -3.80 -6.70 -4.41
C LEU A 502 -2.58 -7.50 -4.84
N TYR A 503 -2.76 -8.75 -5.27
CA TYR A 503 -1.66 -9.58 -5.76
C TYR A 503 -1.00 -8.93 -6.97
N LYS A 504 -1.78 -8.43 -7.93
CA LYS A 504 -1.24 -7.71 -9.07
C LYS A 504 -0.42 -6.49 -8.67
N PHE A 505 -0.94 -5.66 -7.76
CA PHE A 505 -0.23 -4.50 -7.24
C PHE A 505 1.10 -4.90 -6.59
N LEU A 506 1.08 -5.89 -5.70
CA LEU A 506 2.29 -6.36 -5.00
C LEU A 506 3.32 -6.96 -5.96
N THR A 507 2.88 -7.83 -6.88
CA THR A 507 3.75 -8.44 -7.90
C THR A 507 4.41 -7.38 -8.76
N LEU A 508 3.65 -6.40 -9.28
CA LEU A 508 4.23 -5.32 -10.09
C LEU A 508 5.35 -4.55 -9.35
N HIS A 509 5.15 -4.22 -8.08
CA HIS A 509 6.16 -3.53 -7.27
C HIS A 509 7.35 -4.43 -6.93
N LEU A 510 7.10 -5.71 -6.61
CA LEU A 510 8.15 -6.69 -6.37
C LEU A 510 9.01 -6.89 -7.63
N ASN A 511 8.39 -7.00 -8.81
CA ASN A 511 9.09 -7.10 -10.09
C ASN A 511 10.02 -5.90 -10.30
N SER A 512 9.55 -4.69 -9.99
CA SER A 512 10.37 -3.48 -10.07
C SER A 512 11.60 -3.57 -9.17
N LEU A 513 11.41 -3.96 -7.90
CA LEU A 513 12.50 -4.06 -6.92
C LEU A 513 13.50 -5.15 -7.28
N VAL A 514 13.03 -6.31 -7.74
CA VAL A 514 13.89 -7.45 -8.11
C VAL A 514 14.69 -7.11 -9.35
N ILE A 515 14.08 -6.50 -10.37
CA ILE A 515 14.79 -6.05 -11.58
C ILE A 515 15.86 -5.00 -11.23
N GLN A 516 15.55 -4.06 -10.34
CA GLN A 516 16.55 -3.11 -9.84
C GLN A 516 17.68 -3.78 -9.09
N GLY A 517 17.37 -4.74 -8.22
CA GLY A 517 18.36 -5.54 -7.50
C GLY A 517 19.32 -6.25 -8.46
N MET A 518 18.78 -6.86 -9.53
CA MET A 518 19.58 -7.47 -10.59
C MET A 518 20.50 -6.47 -11.28
N PHE A 519 19.96 -5.31 -11.71
CA PHE A 519 20.79 -4.28 -12.33
C PHE A 519 21.93 -3.85 -11.41
N ILE A 520 21.64 -3.54 -10.14
CA ILE A 520 22.67 -3.12 -9.18
C ILE A 520 23.76 -4.19 -8.99
N GLN A 521 23.39 -5.48 -9.04
CA GLN A 521 24.33 -6.59 -8.86
C GLN A 521 25.17 -6.94 -10.10
N MET A 522 24.68 -6.62 -11.30
CA MET A 522 25.41 -6.88 -12.55
C MET A 522 26.63 -5.95 -12.76
N GLN A 523 27.03 -5.18 -11.75
CA GLN A 523 28.03 -4.13 -11.87
C GLN A 523 29.33 -4.45 -11.14
N GLU A 524 30.45 -4.29 -11.83
CA GLU A 524 31.79 -4.34 -11.23
C GLU A 524 32.23 -2.98 -10.66
N LYS A 525 31.77 -1.84 -11.22
CA LYS A 525 32.10 -0.47 -10.72
C LYS A 525 30.93 0.53 -10.90
N PRO A 526 30.30 1.01 -9.81
CA PRO A 526 29.19 1.96 -9.90
C PRO A 526 29.66 3.41 -10.19
N GLY A 527 29.18 3.99 -11.30
CA GLY A 527 29.41 5.39 -11.68
C GLY A 527 28.13 6.25 -11.72
N ARG A 528 28.26 7.58 -11.78
CA ARG A 528 27.10 8.51 -11.85
C ARG A 528 26.18 8.24 -13.04
N ALA A 529 26.75 8.03 -14.23
CA ALA A 529 25.99 7.72 -15.45
C ALA A 529 25.16 6.43 -15.30
N TYR A 530 25.70 5.46 -14.58
CA TYR A 530 25.00 4.22 -14.29
C TYR A 530 23.81 4.42 -13.35
N PHE A 531 23.99 5.16 -12.26
CA PHE A 531 22.90 5.45 -11.33
C PHE A 531 21.74 6.17 -12.04
N ILE A 532 22.06 7.09 -12.94
CA ILE A 532 21.08 7.75 -13.81
C ILE A 532 20.38 6.69 -14.66
N MET A 533 21.11 5.83 -15.37
CA MET A 533 20.50 4.76 -16.19
C MET A 533 19.58 3.81 -15.40
N VAL A 534 19.98 3.36 -14.20
CA VAL A 534 19.13 2.52 -13.33
C VAL A 534 17.87 3.25 -12.90
N SER A 535 18.00 4.53 -12.54
CA SER A 535 16.86 5.37 -12.16
C SER A 535 15.89 5.57 -13.32
N LEU A 536 16.41 5.72 -14.54
CA LEU A 536 15.61 5.83 -15.75
C LEU A 536 14.92 4.51 -16.11
N ASN A 537 15.62 3.38 -15.97
CA ASN A 537 15.04 2.05 -16.15
C ASN A 537 13.94 1.77 -15.11
N LEU A 538 14.12 2.21 -13.85
CA LEU A 538 13.06 2.15 -12.84
C LEU A 538 11.84 2.94 -13.27
N LEU A 539 12.05 4.19 -13.68
CA LEU A 539 10.99 5.11 -14.04
C LEU A 539 10.17 4.56 -15.23
N GLN A 540 10.85 4.02 -16.24
CA GLN A 540 10.21 3.33 -17.36
C GLN A 540 9.49 2.05 -16.95
N THR A 541 10.03 1.28 -16.01
CA THR A 541 9.35 0.08 -15.49
C THR A 541 8.05 0.51 -14.84
N PHE A 542 8.12 1.50 -13.95
CA PHE A 542 6.98 2.06 -13.24
C PHE A 542 5.89 2.58 -14.19
N TYR A 543 6.27 3.21 -15.29
CA TYR A 543 5.36 3.60 -16.37
C TYR A 543 4.53 2.42 -16.90
N LEU A 544 5.19 1.31 -17.22
CA LEU A 544 4.54 0.09 -17.71
C LEU A 544 3.68 -0.59 -16.62
N LEU A 545 4.12 -0.54 -15.35
CA LEU A 545 3.33 -1.09 -14.23
C LEU A 545 2.00 -0.34 -14.09
N VAL A 546 2.02 0.98 -14.17
CA VAL A 546 0.83 1.82 -13.99
C VAL A 546 -0.16 1.60 -15.12
N ALA A 547 0.31 1.54 -16.36
CA ALA A 547 -0.53 1.23 -17.51
C ALA A 547 -1.19 -0.16 -17.37
N ASN A 548 -0.43 -1.18 -16.98
CA ASN A 548 -0.96 -2.52 -16.79
C ASN A 548 -1.98 -2.57 -15.65
N LEU A 549 -1.69 -1.94 -14.51
CA LEU A 549 -2.58 -1.94 -13.35
C LEU A 549 -3.92 -1.25 -13.65
N GLN A 550 -3.91 -0.14 -14.40
CA GLN A 550 -5.14 0.52 -14.85
C GLN A 550 -5.99 -0.40 -15.72
N PHE A 551 -5.37 -1.14 -16.63
CA PHE A 551 -6.06 -2.11 -17.47
C PHE A 551 -6.73 -3.21 -16.64
N ILE A 552 -6.02 -3.81 -15.68
CA ILE A 552 -6.58 -4.85 -14.80
C ILE A 552 -7.75 -4.32 -13.95
N VAL A 553 -7.68 -3.08 -13.44
CA VAL A 553 -8.79 -2.46 -12.70
C VAL A 553 -10.05 -2.40 -13.57
N ILE A 554 -9.91 -1.98 -14.82
CA ILE A 554 -11.04 -1.92 -15.77
C ILE A 554 -11.63 -3.32 -16.02
N LEU A 555 -10.77 -4.34 -16.19
CA LEU A 555 -11.23 -5.72 -16.39
C LEU A 555 -12.01 -6.26 -15.18
N CYS A 556 -11.52 -6.02 -13.96
CA CYS A 556 -12.21 -6.44 -12.74
C CYS A 556 -13.60 -5.81 -12.64
N GLU A 557 -13.73 -4.52 -12.92
CA GLU A 557 -15.02 -3.82 -12.89
C GLU A 557 -16.01 -4.40 -13.92
N ILE A 558 -15.55 -4.64 -15.16
CA ILE A 558 -16.36 -5.25 -16.21
C ILE A 558 -16.80 -6.67 -15.82
N HIS A 559 -15.88 -7.48 -15.29
CA HIS A 559 -16.17 -8.84 -14.83
C HIS A 559 -17.27 -8.85 -13.78
N LEU A 560 -17.21 -7.96 -12.79
CA LEU A 560 -18.22 -7.86 -11.73
C LEU A 560 -19.62 -7.55 -12.30
N ARG A 561 -19.72 -6.81 -13.41
CA ARG A 561 -21.01 -6.53 -14.06
C ARG A 561 -21.57 -7.76 -14.77
N PHE A 562 -20.76 -8.50 -15.52
CA PHE A 562 -21.21 -9.77 -16.11
C PHE A 562 -21.57 -10.80 -15.05
N TYR A 563 -20.76 -10.90 -13.99
CA TYR A 563 -21.03 -11.80 -12.87
C TYR A 563 -22.35 -11.46 -12.16
N PHE A 564 -22.63 -10.17 -11.95
CA PHE A 564 -23.91 -9.71 -11.41
C PHE A 564 -25.09 -10.16 -12.28
N ILE A 565 -25.00 -10.02 -13.60
CA ILE A 565 -26.08 -10.43 -14.51
C ILE A 565 -26.32 -11.94 -14.40
N ASN A 566 -25.25 -12.73 -14.47
CA ASN A 566 -25.33 -14.19 -14.37
C ASN A 566 -25.95 -14.64 -13.05
N LYS A 567 -25.48 -14.11 -11.92
CA LYS A 567 -26.01 -14.46 -10.61
C LYS A 567 -27.45 -14.00 -10.40
N SER A 568 -27.83 -12.86 -10.97
CA SER A 568 -29.22 -12.39 -10.91
C SER A 568 -30.15 -13.32 -11.69
N LEU A 569 -29.72 -13.80 -12.86
CA LEU A 569 -30.48 -14.77 -13.66
C LEU A 569 -30.58 -16.14 -12.96
N GLU A 570 -29.49 -16.64 -12.35
CA GLU A 570 -29.52 -17.86 -11.53
C GLU A 570 -30.44 -17.72 -10.29
N ALA A 571 -30.51 -16.53 -9.69
CA ALA A 571 -31.40 -16.25 -8.57
C ALA A 571 -32.89 -16.25 -8.97
N ILE A 572 -33.18 -15.77 -10.18
CA ILE A 572 -34.53 -15.84 -10.76
C ILE A 572 -34.92 -17.30 -11.02
N GLN A 573 -34.00 -18.10 -11.58
CA GLN A 573 -34.22 -19.53 -11.82
C GLN A 573 -34.51 -20.31 -10.54
N SER A 574 -33.73 -20.07 -9.49
CA SER A 574 -33.88 -20.76 -8.20
C SER A 574 -35.12 -20.32 -7.42
N LYS A 575 -36.03 -19.54 -8.03
CA LYS A 575 -37.27 -18.98 -7.44
C LYS A 575 -37.02 -18.25 -6.13
N ARG A 576 -35.78 -17.82 -5.88
CA ARG A 576 -35.43 -16.98 -4.73
C ARG A 576 -36.04 -15.58 -4.85
N PHE A 577 -36.49 -15.22 -6.05
CA PHE A 577 -37.10 -13.94 -6.34
C PHE A 577 -38.63 -14.07 -6.43
N PRO A 578 -39.41 -13.31 -5.65
CA PRO A 578 -40.87 -13.43 -5.62
C PRO A 578 -41.55 -13.02 -6.94
N TYR A 579 -40.85 -12.30 -7.82
CA TYR A 579 -41.34 -11.81 -9.11
C TYR A 579 -40.60 -12.41 -10.31
N TYR A 580 -40.18 -13.67 -10.21
CA TYR A 580 -39.36 -14.35 -11.22
C TYR A 580 -40.01 -14.45 -12.62
N LEU A 581 -41.33 -14.28 -12.70
CA LEU A 581 -42.10 -14.29 -13.97
C LEU A 581 -42.22 -12.91 -14.65
N ASN A 582 -41.64 -11.85 -14.10
CA ASN A 582 -41.76 -10.52 -14.68
C ASN A 582 -40.83 -10.32 -15.89
N LEU A 583 -41.44 -10.27 -17.09
CA LEU A 583 -40.77 -10.02 -18.38
C LEU A 583 -39.88 -8.76 -18.38
N GLN A 584 -40.25 -7.71 -17.64
CA GLN A 584 -39.49 -6.46 -17.61
C GLN A 584 -38.07 -6.65 -17.04
N TYR A 585 -37.88 -7.59 -16.12
CA TYR A 585 -36.56 -7.87 -15.55
C TYR A 585 -35.64 -8.55 -16.56
N TYR A 586 -36.14 -9.51 -17.32
CA TYR A 586 -35.36 -10.13 -18.40
C TYR A 586 -34.95 -9.12 -19.47
N LEU A 587 -35.84 -8.21 -19.85
CA LEU A 587 -35.52 -7.10 -20.76
C LEU A 587 -34.46 -6.15 -20.16
N HIS A 588 -34.51 -5.90 -18.85
CA HIS A 588 -33.48 -5.11 -18.17
C HIS A 588 -32.12 -5.83 -18.17
N PHE A 589 -32.06 -7.13 -17.90
CA PHE A 589 -30.81 -7.89 -17.99
C PHE A 589 -30.27 -7.97 -19.42
N TYR A 590 -31.14 -8.10 -20.42
CA TYR A 590 -30.77 -8.04 -21.83
C TYR A 590 -30.09 -6.72 -22.18
N ASN A 591 -30.72 -5.59 -21.83
CA ASN A 591 -30.18 -4.25 -22.08
C ASN A 591 -28.88 -4.01 -21.30
N MET A 592 -28.84 -4.43 -20.04
CA MET A 592 -27.65 -4.32 -19.19
C MET A 592 -26.48 -5.13 -19.76
N TYR A 593 -26.74 -6.34 -20.25
CA TYR A 593 -25.73 -7.15 -20.92
C TYR A 593 -25.25 -6.48 -22.21
N GLY A 594 -26.17 -6.04 -23.07
CA GLY A 594 -25.84 -5.39 -24.35
C GLY A 594 -24.96 -4.14 -24.17
N GLU A 595 -25.29 -3.29 -23.19
CA GLU A 595 -24.50 -2.10 -22.85
C GLU A 595 -23.13 -2.48 -22.26
N CYS A 596 -23.07 -3.46 -21.35
CA CYS A 596 -21.82 -3.93 -20.75
C CYS A 596 -20.89 -4.59 -21.80
N TYR A 597 -21.47 -5.35 -22.72
CA TYR A 597 -20.78 -5.96 -23.85
C TYR A 597 -20.20 -4.92 -24.81
N THR A 598 -20.97 -3.89 -25.14
CA THR A 598 -20.52 -2.77 -25.98
C THR A 598 -19.37 -2.02 -25.31
N LEU A 599 -19.48 -1.75 -24.01
CA LEU A 599 -18.40 -1.13 -23.22
C LEU A 599 -17.13 -1.98 -23.25
N SER A 600 -17.27 -3.29 -23.06
CA SER A 600 -16.14 -4.24 -23.09
C SER A 600 -15.43 -4.25 -24.44
N LYS A 601 -16.19 -4.26 -25.55
CA LYS A 601 -15.64 -4.15 -26.91
C LYS A 601 -14.88 -2.85 -27.13
N LEU A 602 -15.40 -1.72 -26.64
CA LEU A 602 -14.72 -0.43 -26.75
C LEU A 602 -13.41 -0.41 -25.96
N CYS A 603 -13.41 -0.93 -24.72
CA CYS A 603 -12.21 -1.08 -23.90
C CYS A 603 -11.16 -1.95 -24.61
N PHE A 604 -11.55 -3.13 -25.10
CA PHE A 604 -10.64 -4.02 -25.82
C PHE A 604 -10.11 -3.40 -27.11
N LYS A 605 -10.92 -2.64 -27.86
CA LYS A 605 -10.48 -1.92 -29.05
C LYS A 605 -9.38 -0.90 -28.74
N VAL A 606 -9.53 -0.13 -27.66
CA VAL A 606 -8.52 0.86 -27.24
C VAL A 606 -7.23 0.17 -26.75
N CYS A 607 -7.36 -0.94 -26.04
CA CYS A 607 -6.22 -1.65 -25.47
C CYS A 607 -5.52 -2.60 -26.45
N ASN A 608 -6.14 -2.97 -27.57
CA ASN A 608 -5.63 -3.98 -28.51
C ASN A 608 -4.18 -3.73 -28.94
N ASP A 609 -3.88 -2.52 -29.42
CA ASP A 609 -2.54 -2.16 -29.89
C ASP A 609 -1.53 -2.17 -28.72
N VAL A 610 -1.93 -1.63 -27.56
CA VAL A 610 -1.09 -1.62 -26.36
C VAL A 610 -0.78 -3.05 -25.90
N THR A 611 -1.78 -3.92 -25.87
CA THR A 611 -1.63 -5.33 -25.48
C THR A 611 -0.73 -6.07 -26.46
N PHE A 612 -0.83 -5.81 -27.76
CA PHE A 612 0.07 -6.42 -28.75
C PHE A 612 1.55 -6.10 -28.47
N PHE A 613 1.89 -4.82 -28.31
CA PHE A 613 3.27 -4.44 -28.03
C PHE A 613 3.72 -4.90 -26.64
N MET A 614 2.81 -4.99 -25.67
CA MET A 614 3.08 -5.64 -24.38
C MET A 614 3.36 -7.13 -24.55
N LEU A 615 2.68 -7.85 -25.45
CA LEU A 615 2.97 -9.25 -25.75
C LEU A 615 4.31 -9.43 -26.45
N ILE A 616 4.66 -8.58 -27.43
CA ILE A 616 6.00 -8.59 -28.02
C ILE A 616 7.04 -8.42 -26.92
N LYS A 617 6.86 -7.45 -26.04
CA LYS A 617 7.76 -7.23 -24.89
C LYS A 617 7.82 -8.45 -23.98
N ILE A 618 6.67 -9.06 -23.63
CA ILE A 618 6.62 -10.27 -22.81
C ILE A 618 7.40 -11.39 -23.50
N PHE A 619 7.21 -11.59 -24.81
CA PHE A 619 7.92 -12.58 -25.60
C PHE A 619 9.43 -12.35 -25.62
N THR A 620 9.89 -11.13 -25.93
CA THR A 620 11.32 -10.81 -25.95
C THR A 620 11.94 -10.91 -24.57
N THR A 621 11.23 -10.47 -23.52
CA THR A 621 11.68 -10.59 -22.13
C THR A 621 11.78 -12.05 -21.73
N ASN A 622 10.85 -12.89 -22.20
CA ASN A 622 10.87 -14.32 -21.94
C ASN A 622 12.12 -14.97 -22.54
N ILE A 623 12.44 -14.70 -23.82
CA ILE A 623 13.66 -15.21 -24.47
C ILE A 623 14.91 -14.81 -23.67
N VAL A 624 15.01 -13.54 -23.27
CA VAL A 624 16.14 -13.03 -22.47
C VAL A 624 16.24 -13.77 -21.14
N ILE A 625 15.13 -13.92 -20.41
CA ILE A 625 15.09 -14.60 -19.12
C ILE A 625 15.47 -16.08 -19.26
N LEU A 626 14.93 -16.78 -20.26
CA LEU A 626 15.20 -18.19 -20.50
C LEU A 626 16.67 -18.43 -20.84
N TYR A 627 17.24 -17.61 -21.73
CA TYR A 627 18.65 -17.70 -22.08
C TYR A 627 19.55 -17.39 -20.87
N HIS A 628 19.19 -16.39 -20.06
CA HIS A 628 19.91 -16.10 -18.83
C HIS A 628 19.84 -17.25 -17.82
N ALA A 629 18.70 -17.92 -17.70
CA ALA A 629 18.50 -19.06 -16.82
C ALA A 629 19.37 -20.25 -17.25
N ALA A 630 19.43 -20.56 -18.55
CA ALA A 630 20.30 -21.60 -19.09
C ALA A 630 21.78 -21.33 -18.79
N LEU A 631 22.25 -20.11 -19.03
CA LEU A 631 23.64 -19.72 -18.74
C LEU A 631 24.02 -19.80 -17.25
N VAL A 632 23.07 -19.55 -16.35
CA VAL A 632 23.26 -19.71 -14.89
C VAL A 632 23.31 -21.20 -14.52
N LEU A 633 22.39 -22.02 -15.06
CA LEU A 633 22.36 -23.48 -14.80
C LEU A 633 23.63 -24.17 -15.30
N MET A 634 24.18 -23.74 -16.43
CA MET A 634 25.41 -24.26 -17.01
C MET A 634 26.69 -23.72 -16.36
N SER A 635 26.59 -22.91 -15.30
CA SER A 635 27.71 -22.27 -14.60
C SER A 635 28.62 -21.39 -15.49
N GLN A 636 28.14 -20.98 -16.67
CA GLN A 636 28.88 -20.12 -17.62
C GLN A 636 28.84 -18.63 -17.24
N ILE A 637 28.11 -18.28 -16.19
CA ILE A 637 28.13 -16.96 -15.56
C ILE A 637 28.50 -17.18 -14.10
N ARG A 638 29.50 -16.44 -13.60
CA ARG A 638 29.91 -16.46 -12.20
C ARG A 638 28.75 -15.91 -11.36
N SER A 639 27.97 -16.78 -10.74
CA SER A 639 26.79 -16.38 -9.97
C SER A 639 27.09 -16.47 -8.47
N ASP A 640 27.11 -15.33 -7.80
CA ASP A 640 26.99 -15.31 -6.34
C ASP A 640 25.57 -15.74 -5.93
N ASN A 641 25.40 -16.24 -4.71
CA ASN A 641 24.09 -16.68 -4.18
C ASN A 641 22.99 -15.61 -4.34
N PHE A 642 23.38 -14.33 -4.34
CA PHE A 642 22.46 -13.21 -4.55
C PHE A 642 21.99 -13.08 -6.00
N VAL A 643 22.90 -13.17 -6.98
CA VAL A 643 22.55 -13.12 -8.41
C VAL A 643 21.62 -14.29 -8.76
N SER A 644 21.88 -15.46 -8.18
CA SER A 644 21.01 -16.64 -8.31
C SER A 644 19.61 -16.40 -7.69
N LEU A 645 19.54 -15.84 -6.48
CA LEU A 645 18.26 -15.52 -5.82
C LEU A 645 17.45 -14.49 -6.62
N PHE A 646 18.06 -13.36 -7.00
CA PHE A 646 17.37 -12.31 -7.74
C PHE A 646 17.01 -12.74 -9.16
N GLY A 647 17.85 -13.56 -9.81
CA GLY A 647 17.55 -14.17 -11.10
C GLY A 647 16.35 -15.10 -11.03
N THR A 648 16.31 -15.98 -10.02
CA THR A 648 15.18 -16.88 -9.76
C THR A 648 13.90 -16.11 -9.47
N LEU A 649 13.99 -15.08 -8.60
CA LEU A 649 12.85 -14.22 -8.31
C LEU A 649 12.36 -13.49 -9.56
N CYS A 650 13.24 -13.02 -10.45
CA CYS A 650 12.87 -12.40 -11.72
C CYS A 650 12.04 -13.35 -12.59
N ILE A 651 12.45 -14.62 -12.70
CA ILE A 651 11.73 -15.66 -13.47
C ILE A 651 10.33 -15.86 -12.86
N VAL A 652 10.27 -16.20 -11.57
CA VAL A 652 9.01 -16.49 -10.86
C VAL A 652 8.02 -15.33 -10.99
N ASN A 653 8.51 -14.12 -10.75
CA ASN A 653 7.74 -12.89 -10.81
C ASN A 653 7.24 -12.54 -12.22
N PHE A 654 8.04 -12.79 -13.25
CA PHE A 654 7.65 -12.55 -14.64
C PHE A 654 6.48 -13.47 -15.05
N TYR A 655 6.59 -14.76 -14.75
CA TYR A 655 5.53 -15.72 -15.06
C TYR A 655 4.28 -15.50 -14.21
N TRP A 656 4.45 -15.19 -12.92
CA TRP A 656 3.34 -14.86 -12.03
C TRP A 656 2.58 -13.61 -12.50
N ASP A 657 3.30 -12.55 -12.91
CA ASP A 657 2.68 -11.34 -13.45
C ASP A 657 1.84 -11.61 -14.71
N SER A 658 2.39 -12.43 -15.61
CA SER A 658 1.76 -12.83 -16.87
C SER A 658 0.53 -13.72 -16.64
N PHE A 659 0.60 -14.60 -15.63
CA PHE A 659 -0.53 -15.42 -15.19
C PHE A 659 -1.68 -14.56 -14.66
N LEU A 660 -1.40 -13.56 -13.80
CA LEU A 660 -2.43 -12.67 -13.26
C LEU A 660 -3.13 -11.85 -14.37
N ASN A 661 -2.40 -11.41 -15.40
CA ASN A 661 -2.99 -10.74 -16.57
C ASN A 661 -3.97 -11.65 -17.30
N THR A 662 -3.55 -12.89 -17.53
CA THR A 662 -4.36 -13.92 -18.21
C THR A 662 -5.63 -14.21 -17.42
N VAL A 663 -5.53 -14.40 -16.10
CA VAL A 663 -6.69 -14.67 -15.24
C VAL A 663 -7.70 -13.52 -15.28
N ALA A 664 -7.25 -12.27 -15.25
CA ALA A 664 -8.15 -11.11 -15.31
C ALA A 664 -8.92 -11.06 -16.64
N ILE A 665 -8.25 -11.29 -17.77
CA ILE A 665 -8.88 -11.30 -19.09
C ILE A 665 -9.85 -12.47 -19.22
N ASP A 666 -9.40 -13.67 -18.85
CA ASP A 666 -10.19 -14.90 -18.92
C ASP A 666 -11.48 -14.80 -18.10
N LYS A 667 -11.43 -14.20 -16.90
CA LYS A 667 -12.62 -13.96 -16.07
C LYS A 667 -13.67 -13.10 -16.76
N VAL A 668 -13.27 -12.08 -17.52
CA VAL A 668 -14.21 -11.25 -18.29
C VAL A 668 -14.84 -12.05 -19.43
N LEU A 669 -14.01 -12.76 -20.21
CA LEU A 669 -14.46 -13.55 -21.36
C LEU A 669 -15.42 -14.67 -20.94
N THR A 670 -15.04 -15.46 -19.95
CA THR A 670 -15.84 -16.58 -19.43
C THR A 670 -17.14 -16.12 -18.77
N SER A 671 -17.12 -14.99 -18.06
CA SER A 671 -18.35 -14.45 -17.44
C SER A 671 -19.32 -13.92 -18.48
N SER A 672 -18.82 -13.32 -19.55
CA SER A 672 -19.64 -12.88 -20.68
C SER A 672 -20.25 -14.04 -21.45
N SER A 673 -19.51 -15.15 -21.65
CA SER A 673 -20.02 -16.33 -22.35
C SER A 673 -21.00 -17.14 -21.51
N ARG A 674 -20.76 -17.25 -20.19
CA ARG A 674 -21.61 -18.00 -19.27
C ARG A 674 -23.05 -17.46 -19.19
N THR A 675 -23.27 -16.18 -19.51
CA THR A 675 -24.63 -15.63 -19.57
C THR A 675 -25.53 -16.43 -20.53
N ALA A 676 -24.98 -16.91 -21.65
CA ALA A 676 -25.73 -17.71 -22.62
C ALA A 676 -26.16 -19.06 -22.05
N GLU A 677 -25.27 -19.71 -21.29
CA GLU A 677 -25.51 -20.99 -20.64
C GLU A 677 -26.57 -20.84 -19.55
N VAL A 678 -26.42 -19.85 -18.67
CA VAL A 678 -27.39 -19.56 -17.61
C VAL A 678 -28.78 -19.28 -18.18
N LEU A 679 -28.87 -18.57 -19.32
CA LEU A 679 -30.16 -18.32 -19.99
C LEU A 679 -30.76 -19.55 -20.66
N ARG A 680 -29.92 -20.46 -21.19
CA ARG A 680 -30.41 -21.75 -21.70
C ARG A 680 -30.88 -22.66 -20.58
N GLU A 681 -30.31 -22.54 -19.39
CA GLU A 681 -30.70 -23.32 -18.21
C GLU A 681 -31.95 -22.76 -17.53
N THR A 682 -32.31 -21.49 -17.75
CA THR A 682 -33.61 -20.93 -17.33
C THR A 682 -34.77 -21.45 -18.18
N TRP A 683 -35.12 -22.73 -17.99
CA TRP A 683 -36.35 -23.30 -18.53
C TRP A 683 -37.51 -22.89 -17.65
N ILE A 684 -38.41 -22.11 -18.21
CA ILE A 684 -39.72 -21.81 -17.60
C ILE A 684 -40.72 -22.74 -18.25
N THR A 685 -41.47 -23.49 -17.46
CA THR A 685 -42.50 -24.39 -17.99
C THR A 685 -43.80 -23.63 -18.17
N LYS A 686 -44.62 -24.06 -19.13
CA LYS A 686 -45.94 -23.45 -19.39
C LYS A 686 -46.83 -23.48 -18.15
N ASP A 687 -46.70 -24.52 -17.34
CA ASP A 687 -47.48 -24.73 -16.11
C ASP A 687 -47.10 -23.74 -15.00
N GLU A 688 -45.88 -23.21 -15.00
CA GLU A 688 -45.42 -22.23 -14.01
C GLU A 688 -45.94 -20.80 -14.29
N VAL A 689 -46.19 -20.46 -15.55
CA VAL A 689 -46.62 -19.10 -15.95
C VAL A 689 -48.12 -18.92 -15.84
N GLY A 690 -48.90 -20.01 -16.03
CA GLY A 690 -50.37 -19.99 -16.04
C GLY A 690 -51.00 -19.30 -17.26
N ASP A 691 -50.35 -18.25 -17.80
CA ASP A 691 -50.79 -17.52 -18.99
C ASP A 691 -49.95 -17.89 -20.23
N LEU A 692 -50.61 -18.47 -21.24
CA LEU A 692 -50.00 -18.89 -22.50
C LEU A 692 -49.39 -17.73 -23.30
N GLN A 693 -49.96 -16.53 -23.25
CA GLN A 693 -49.43 -15.38 -23.99
C GLN A 693 -48.15 -14.84 -23.36
N ILE A 694 -48.13 -14.75 -22.02
CA ILE A 694 -46.93 -14.35 -21.27
C ILE A 694 -45.83 -15.39 -21.47
N TYR A 695 -46.17 -16.68 -21.38
CA TYR A 695 -45.25 -17.78 -21.64
C TYR A 695 -44.60 -17.67 -23.03
N LYS A 696 -45.40 -17.48 -24.08
CA LYS A 696 -44.90 -17.33 -25.46
C LYS A 696 -44.00 -16.11 -25.63
N LYS A 697 -44.38 -14.94 -25.11
CA LYS A 697 -43.54 -13.73 -25.18
C LYS A 697 -42.23 -13.89 -24.44
N LEU A 698 -42.27 -14.51 -23.26
CA LEU A 698 -41.11 -14.67 -22.41
C LEU A 698 -40.12 -15.70 -22.98
N THR A 699 -40.61 -16.84 -23.48
CA THR A 699 -39.77 -17.80 -24.23
C THR A 699 -39.20 -17.18 -25.51
N GLN A 700 -39.96 -16.35 -26.23
CA GLN A 700 -39.43 -15.64 -27.40
C GLN A 700 -38.27 -14.70 -27.04
N VAL A 701 -38.41 -13.89 -25.99
CA VAL A 701 -37.34 -12.99 -25.52
C VAL A 701 -36.11 -13.76 -25.05
N LEU A 702 -36.30 -14.85 -24.30
CA LEU A 702 -35.21 -15.70 -23.84
C LEU A 702 -34.47 -16.38 -25.00
N ASN A 703 -35.21 -16.89 -25.99
CA ASN A 703 -34.61 -17.50 -27.19
C ASN A 703 -33.82 -16.47 -27.99
N GLN A 704 -34.40 -15.27 -28.25
CA GLN A 704 -33.69 -14.19 -28.92
C GLN A 704 -32.43 -13.75 -28.16
N PHE A 705 -32.49 -13.69 -26.84
CA PHE A 705 -31.32 -13.37 -26.02
C PHE A 705 -30.27 -14.48 -26.11
N SER A 706 -30.66 -15.74 -25.97
CA SER A 706 -29.75 -16.88 -26.07
C SER A 706 -29.07 -16.94 -27.44
N ASP A 707 -29.82 -16.75 -28.52
CA ASP A 707 -29.32 -16.76 -29.90
C ASP A 707 -28.34 -15.60 -30.12
N TYR A 708 -28.67 -14.40 -29.65
CA TYR A 708 -27.78 -13.24 -29.71
C TYR A 708 -26.44 -13.53 -29.00
N LEU A 709 -26.48 -14.12 -27.81
CA LEU A 709 -25.29 -14.45 -27.03
C LEU A 709 -24.46 -15.56 -27.64
N ALA A 710 -25.11 -16.58 -28.20
CA ALA A 710 -24.44 -17.69 -28.88
C ALA A 710 -23.66 -17.20 -30.10
N CYS A 711 -24.23 -16.25 -30.85
CA CYS A 711 -23.61 -15.66 -32.03
C CYS A 711 -22.54 -14.61 -31.69
N ASN A 712 -22.69 -13.88 -30.57
CA ASN A 712 -21.85 -12.73 -30.22
C ASN A 712 -20.97 -12.96 -28.99
N LYS A 713 -20.19 -14.04 -28.96
CA LYS A 713 -19.23 -14.27 -27.87
C LYS A 713 -18.22 -13.12 -27.79
N LEU A 714 -18.01 -12.59 -26.58
CA LEU A 714 -16.96 -11.61 -26.35
C LEU A 714 -15.62 -12.30 -26.56
N LYS A 715 -14.80 -11.77 -27.46
CA LYS A 715 -13.46 -12.25 -27.74
C LYS A 715 -12.49 -11.09 -27.64
N PHE A 716 -11.32 -11.36 -27.07
CA PHE A 716 -10.21 -10.44 -27.12
C PHE A 716 -9.18 -10.96 -28.10
N CYS A 717 -9.28 -10.51 -29.35
CA CYS A 717 -8.44 -10.97 -30.44
C CYS A 717 -7.36 -9.93 -30.73
N ILE A 718 -6.10 -10.33 -30.61
CA ILE A 718 -4.98 -9.44 -30.91
C ILE A 718 -4.77 -9.46 -32.43
N PHE A 719 -5.03 -8.30 -33.06
CA PHE A 719 -5.11 -8.11 -34.52
C PHE A 719 -6.04 -9.09 -35.26
N GLY A 720 -7.00 -9.72 -34.56
CA GLY A 720 -7.85 -10.75 -35.16
C GLY A 720 -7.14 -12.11 -35.39
N LEU A 721 -5.87 -12.24 -34.99
CA LEU A 721 -5.04 -13.42 -35.25
C LEU A 721 -5.02 -14.40 -34.08
N VAL A 722 -4.89 -13.87 -32.85
CA VAL A 722 -4.73 -14.70 -31.64
C VAL A 722 -5.82 -14.35 -30.63
N ASN A 723 -6.60 -15.36 -30.23
CA ASN A 723 -7.54 -15.21 -29.12
C ASN A 723 -6.75 -15.21 -27.81
N PHE A 724 -6.86 -14.15 -27.03
CA PHE A 724 -6.19 -14.05 -25.74
C PHE A 724 -7.10 -14.61 -24.65
N ASP A 725 -7.10 -15.94 -24.50
CA ASP A 725 -7.80 -16.68 -23.45
C ASP A 725 -6.82 -17.52 -22.61
N LYS A 726 -7.31 -18.13 -21.53
CA LYS A 726 -6.48 -18.93 -20.64
C LYS A 726 -5.80 -20.11 -21.35
N ALA A 727 -6.47 -20.73 -22.31
CA ALA A 727 -5.92 -21.86 -23.07
C ALA A 727 -4.74 -21.42 -23.92
N SER A 728 -4.90 -20.34 -24.69
CA SER A 728 -3.86 -19.79 -25.57
C SER A 728 -2.66 -19.27 -24.77
N SER A 729 -2.91 -18.61 -23.63
CA SER A 729 -1.84 -18.20 -22.72
C SER A 729 -1.11 -19.41 -22.09
N PHE A 730 -1.81 -20.49 -21.77
CA PHE A 730 -1.18 -21.70 -21.25
C PHE A 730 -0.32 -22.39 -22.30
N SER A 731 -0.81 -22.51 -23.55
CA SER A 731 -0.01 -23.00 -24.68
C SER A 731 1.25 -22.17 -24.88
N TYR A 732 1.16 -20.84 -24.73
CA TYR A 732 2.33 -19.96 -24.75
C TYR A 732 3.33 -20.28 -23.63
N PHE A 733 2.89 -20.46 -22.38
CA PHE A 733 3.77 -20.81 -21.26
C PHE A 733 4.44 -22.19 -21.44
N VAL A 734 3.69 -23.19 -21.94
CA VAL A 734 4.24 -24.51 -22.23
C VAL A 734 5.26 -24.44 -23.36
N ALA A 735 4.96 -23.69 -24.43
CA ALA A 735 5.90 -23.50 -25.53
C ALA A 735 7.19 -22.83 -25.04
N ALA A 736 7.11 -21.83 -24.18
CA ALA A 736 8.29 -21.20 -23.57
C ALA A 736 9.15 -22.18 -22.77
N LEU A 737 8.52 -23.02 -21.94
CA LEU A 737 9.22 -24.05 -21.17
C LEU A 737 9.86 -25.10 -22.08
N LEU A 738 9.16 -25.53 -23.13
CA LEU A 738 9.68 -26.47 -24.13
C LEU A 738 10.92 -25.88 -24.83
N HIS A 739 10.85 -24.61 -25.25
CA HIS A 739 11.99 -23.93 -25.86
C HIS A 739 13.17 -23.82 -24.90
N LEU A 740 12.94 -23.58 -23.60
CA LEU A 740 14.02 -23.60 -22.59
C LEU A 740 14.69 -24.98 -22.52
N ILE A 741 13.89 -26.05 -22.44
CA ILE A 741 14.40 -27.43 -22.36
C ILE A 741 15.23 -27.76 -23.60
N ILE A 742 14.71 -27.41 -24.79
CA ILE A 742 15.42 -27.57 -26.06
C ILE A 742 16.74 -26.79 -26.01
N LEU A 743 16.70 -25.52 -25.62
CA LEU A 743 17.89 -24.66 -25.61
C LEU A 743 18.96 -25.19 -24.63
N VAL A 744 18.56 -25.71 -23.47
CA VAL A 744 19.45 -26.36 -22.49
C VAL A 744 19.99 -27.71 -22.98
N GLN A 745 19.31 -28.38 -23.92
CA GLN A 745 19.76 -29.66 -24.49
C GLN A 745 20.69 -29.49 -25.70
N PHE A 746 20.58 -28.37 -26.42
CA PHE A 746 21.36 -28.10 -27.64
C PHE A 746 22.63 -27.26 -27.37
N ASP A 747 22.70 -26.56 -26.24
CA ASP A 747 23.94 -26.03 -25.65
C ASP A 747 24.54 -27.07 -24.68
#